data_AF-A0AAU5ZG03-F1
#
_entry.id   AF-A0AAU5ZG03-F1
#
_cell.length_a   1.000
_cell.length_b   1.000
_cell.length_c   1.000
_cell.angle_alpha   90.00
_cell.angle_beta   90.00
_cell.angle_gamma   90.00
#
_symmetry.space_group_name_H-M   'P 1'
#
loop_
_entity.id
_entity.type
_entity.pdbx_description
1 polymer ?
#
loop_
_entity_poly.entity_id
_entity_poly.type
_entity_poly.pdbx_seq_one_letter_code
_entity_poly.pdbx_strand_id
1 'polypeptide(L)'
;MVELRGRWGELVPGSASLADELVARYVERTRRAYRDQYLEIVLTALDSLIQLSTDPTSVRLAAWFHRAVHEPGGTPAEDAEASARLAQQILPQYGVPPIRIAEVARLIRLTGELAAPPPDSYAPPRRDANGDVLLDAVNAILSADPSRYAVHTAEVRRDTGDRKAALEQRYDEVRELLDGHLYRTQLARQRLGPVARVNLESELAGLDSQLPAPWRGWQQAALTATAIFSAIAAAVVSIAASGASWQVPTAQNEAGWPPVVLAVVAFFSAPLLFRCARSASQRSRLIAGAVVAIAVTGLLVAWARVPRINPAVGVGLRVPLLIAALLLLLLAGSAALVASLLRTRTARFLPARNPGQQLAWLAVPATVALILLLIIQPVARNYVLSSNERVEGTPNEAGKASPSVLDGTVAWVSKSLPGSGAEQAIGTRYGIAVPRQSGVIEMLDAATGVLRWRYSRSDSDEQPNIVATGDGDYVLAEFADVGYLLLDARTGHRKAAWPGHTRDRLIQQAQPLLTGGPAPGGSSKLHGVDPDGHERWTFEPGGCTDLGAVATAETVVAFVGHSCNDEPDEMTALDLKSGKRLWTKASADAYRRPVVVAGLVVVAEPGDDSDAPVALAAIDPRTGDVRWRWPVPRTWACRTLLNAAGKYLVVVDCPGPSTLENRKTVVTAIDANTGLTAWQTTAPVSPRMKVTVTADARVISLGRGTTGCVANVIGSTGFRQVPLPTGISCGRDPRAIGNLVLTSGTDTVIALR
;
A
#
# COMPACT_ATOMS: atom_id res chain seq x y z
N MET A 1 -70.69 13.00 -22.28
CA MET A 1 -71.89 13.10 -21.41
C MET A 1 -73.13 12.42 -21.97
N VAL A 2 -73.56 12.68 -23.22
CA VAL A 2 -74.78 12.04 -23.81
C VAL A 2 -74.65 10.50 -23.86
N GLU A 3 -73.49 9.99 -24.23
CA GLU A 3 -73.20 8.55 -24.31
C GLU A 3 -73.17 7.86 -22.92
N LEU A 4 -72.56 8.51 -21.92
CA LEU A 4 -72.57 8.05 -20.52
C LEU A 4 -74.00 7.99 -19.93
N ARG A 5 -74.84 9.00 -20.22
CA ARG A 5 -76.26 9.01 -19.81
C ARG A 5 -77.06 7.86 -20.44
N GLY A 6 -76.81 7.55 -21.71
CA GLY A 6 -77.46 6.43 -22.40
C GLY A 6 -77.16 5.08 -21.74
N ARG A 7 -75.90 4.85 -21.34
CA ARG A 7 -75.46 3.61 -20.68
C ARG A 7 -76.02 3.41 -19.27
N TRP A 8 -76.46 4.49 -18.61
CA TRP A 8 -77.11 4.42 -17.29
C TRP A 8 -78.62 4.14 -17.37
N GLY A 9 -79.31 4.69 -18.37
CA GLY A 9 -80.78 4.61 -18.50
C GLY A 9 -81.33 3.18 -18.60
N GLU A 10 -80.53 2.24 -19.12
CA GLU A 10 -80.87 0.82 -19.19
C GLU A 10 -80.67 0.06 -17.86
N LEU A 11 -79.90 0.63 -16.92
CA LEU A 11 -79.47 -0.05 -15.70
C LEU A 11 -80.45 0.15 -14.53
N VAL A 12 -80.96 1.38 -14.36
CA VAL A 12 -81.94 1.76 -13.33
C VAL A 12 -82.97 2.71 -13.96
N PRO A 13 -84.12 2.20 -14.42
CA PRO A 13 -85.15 3.02 -15.07
C PRO A 13 -85.62 4.17 -14.17
N GLY A 14 -85.81 5.36 -14.73
CA GLY A 14 -86.31 6.54 -13.99
C GLY A 14 -85.29 7.26 -13.11
N SER A 15 -84.00 6.91 -13.17
CA SER A 15 -82.93 7.48 -12.32
C SER A 15 -81.98 8.43 -13.05
N ALA A 16 -82.47 9.18 -14.04
CA ALA A 16 -81.63 10.09 -14.84
C ALA A 16 -80.88 11.15 -14.01
N SER A 17 -81.50 11.63 -12.91
CA SER A 17 -80.88 12.56 -11.95
C SER A 17 -79.65 11.97 -11.26
N LEU A 18 -79.65 10.67 -10.96
CA LEU A 18 -78.51 9.98 -10.37
C LEU A 18 -77.36 9.82 -11.36
N ALA A 19 -77.67 9.54 -12.63
CA ALA A 19 -76.67 9.52 -13.69
C ALA A 19 -75.93 10.87 -13.77
N ASP A 20 -76.70 11.96 -13.71
CA ASP A 20 -76.17 13.33 -13.75
C ASP A 20 -75.31 13.66 -12.53
N GLU A 21 -75.75 13.26 -11.34
CA GLU A 21 -74.97 13.43 -10.11
C GLU A 21 -73.65 12.66 -10.16
N LEU A 22 -73.68 11.39 -10.60
CA LEU A 22 -72.47 10.57 -10.73
C LEU A 22 -71.51 11.17 -11.76
N VAL A 23 -71.99 11.52 -12.96
CA VAL A 23 -71.16 12.16 -13.99
C VAL A 23 -70.55 13.47 -13.49
N ALA A 24 -71.30 14.28 -12.73
CA ALA A 24 -70.78 15.53 -12.15
C ALA A 24 -69.59 15.29 -11.22
N ARG A 25 -69.57 14.18 -10.46
CA ARG A 25 -68.46 13.80 -9.58
C ARG A 25 -67.18 13.37 -10.34
N TYR A 26 -67.32 12.84 -11.56
CA TYR A 26 -66.16 12.52 -12.41
C TYR A 26 -65.63 13.72 -13.20
N VAL A 27 -66.45 14.76 -13.39
CA VAL A 27 -66.12 15.99 -14.13
C VAL A 27 -65.80 17.17 -13.18
N GLU A 28 -65.72 16.92 -11.87
CA GLU A 28 -65.43 17.94 -10.88
C GLU A 28 -64.09 18.65 -11.16
N ARG A 29 -64.07 19.99 -11.03
CA ARG A 29 -62.91 20.82 -11.43
C ARG A 29 -61.63 20.57 -10.63
N THR A 30 -61.77 20.08 -9.40
CA THR A 30 -60.66 19.80 -8.47
C THR A 30 -59.97 18.47 -8.79
N ARG A 31 -60.60 17.61 -9.58
CA ARG A 31 -60.12 16.27 -9.93
C ARG A 31 -59.23 16.31 -11.16
N ARG A 32 -57.99 15.79 -11.06
CA ARG A 32 -57.06 15.73 -12.21
C ARG A 32 -56.98 14.33 -12.82
N ALA A 33 -56.91 13.29 -11.99
CA ALA A 33 -56.95 11.88 -12.40
C ALA A 33 -58.32 11.24 -12.19
N TYR A 34 -58.51 10.04 -12.75
CA TYR A 34 -59.75 9.26 -12.63
C TYR A 34 -61.01 10.02 -13.07
N ARG A 35 -60.91 10.85 -14.12
CA ARG A 35 -62.03 11.67 -14.64
C ARG A 35 -63.02 10.87 -15.48
N ASP A 36 -63.95 11.55 -16.13
CA ASP A 36 -64.93 10.97 -17.06
C ASP A 36 -64.32 10.04 -18.12
N GLN A 37 -63.15 10.38 -18.67
CA GLN A 37 -62.42 9.51 -19.62
C GLN A 37 -61.98 8.18 -18.99
N TYR A 38 -61.62 8.17 -17.72
CA TYR A 38 -61.28 6.94 -17.01
C TYR A 38 -62.53 6.06 -16.84
N LEU A 39 -63.65 6.66 -16.42
CA LEU A 39 -64.92 5.97 -16.31
C LEU A 39 -65.36 5.36 -17.65
N GLU A 40 -65.20 6.10 -18.75
CA GLU A 40 -65.48 5.60 -20.09
C GLU A 40 -64.64 4.37 -20.44
N ILE A 41 -63.34 4.37 -20.12
CA ILE A 41 -62.44 3.22 -20.33
C ILE A 41 -62.92 2.00 -19.54
N VAL A 42 -63.21 2.18 -18.25
CA VAL A 42 -63.66 1.10 -17.36
C VAL A 42 -64.97 0.51 -17.87
N LEU A 43 -65.96 1.36 -18.14
CA LEU A 43 -67.26 0.90 -18.62
C LEU A 43 -67.12 0.22 -20.00
N THR A 44 -66.31 0.74 -20.91
CA THR A 44 -66.11 0.13 -22.24
C THR A 44 -65.46 -1.25 -22.15
N ALA A 45 -64.44 -1.41 -21.29
CA ALA A 45 -63.85 -2.71 -21.01
C ALA A 45 -64.89 -3.66 -20.39
N LEU A 46 -65.71 -3.15 -19.47
CA LEU A 46 -66.76 -3.91 -18.82
C LEU A 46 -67.77 -4.50 -19.82
N ASP A 47 -68.20 -3.75 -20.84
CA ASP A 47 -69.14 -4.28 -21.86
C ASP A 47 -68.61 -5.55 -22.55
N SER A 48 -67.29 -5.65 -22.71
CA SER A 48 -66.66 -6.81 -23.33
C SER A 48 -66.44 -7.99 -22.38
N LEU A 49 -66.48 -7.76 -21.07
CA LEU A 49 -66.21 -8.75 -20.01
C LEU A 49 -67.46 -9.17 -19.23
N ILE A 50 -68.55 -8.40 -19.30
CA ILE A 50 -69.74 -8.55 -18.44
C ILE A 50 -70.39 -9.92 -18.54
N GLN A 51 -70.26 -10.61 -19.69
CA GLN A 51 -70.79 -11.96 -19.90
C GLN A 51 -70.13 -13.02 -18.99
N LEU A 52 -68.99 -12.69 -18.38
CA LEU A 52 -68.28 -13.56 -17.43
C LEU A 52 -68.77 -13.38 -15.98
N SER A 53 -69.62 -12.38 -15.71
CA SER A 53 -70.17 -12.10 -14.37
C SER A 53 -71.46 -12.89 -14.09
N THR A 54 -71.72 -13.18 -12.82
CA THR A 54 -72.95 -13.86 -12.37
C THR A 54 -74.09 -12.90 -12.06
N ASP A 55 -73.76 -11.65 -11.69
CA ASP A 55 -74.71 -10.54 -11.57
C ASP A 55 -74.22 -9.31 -12.35
N PRO A 56 -74.52 -9.24 -13.66
CA PRO A 56 -74.15 -8.11 -14.52
C PRO A 56 -74.62 -6.75 -14.00
N THR A 57 -75.79 -6.69 -13.34
CA THR A 57 -76.35 -5.44 -12.85
C THR A 57 -75.53 -4.92 -11.67
N SER A 58 -75.18 -5.79 -10.72
CA SER A 58 -74.30 -5.42 -9.59
C SER A 58 -72.92 -4.94 -10.05
N VAL A 59 -72.30 -5.63 -11.01
CA VAL A 59 -70.98 -5.25 -11.52
C VAL A 59 -71.01 -3.90 -12.24
N ARG A 60 -72.03 -3.65 -13.06
CA ARG A 60 -72.22 -2.35 -13.73
C ARG A 60 -72.45 -1.23 -12.72
N LEU A 61 -73.30 -1.43 -11.70
CA LEU A 61 -73.49 -0.45 -10.64
C LEU A 61 -72.17 -0.20 -9.89
N ALA A 62 -71.43 -1.25 -9.53
CA ALA A 62 -70.15 -1.11 -8.84
C ALA A 62 -69.12 -0.34 -9.69
N ALA A 63 -69.08 -0.55 -11.01
CA ALA A 63 -68.19 0.19 -11.90
C ALA A 63 -68.53 1.70 -11.97
N TRP A 64 -69.82 2.06 -11.97
CA TRP A 64 -70.27 3.45 -11.94
C TRP A 64 -69.96 4.17 -10.64
N PHE A 65 -70.00 3.45 -9.51
CA PHE A 65 -69.69 4.01 -8.20
C PHE A 65 -68.20 3.90 -7.85
N HIS A 66 -67.40 3.07 -8.55
CA HIS A 66 -65.96 2.92 -8.29
C HIS A 66 -65.22 4.23 -8.56
N ARG A 67 -64.72 4.88 -7.51
CA ARG A 67 -64.13 6.24 -7.54
C ARG A 67 -65.14 7.36 -7.80
N ALA A 68 -66.42 7.16 -7.47
CA ALA A 68 -67.39 8.26 -7.42
C ALA A 68 -67.07 9.26 -6.30
N VAL A 69 -66.36 8.83 -5.25
CA VAL A 69 -65.66 9.69 -4.30
C VAL A 69 -64.15 9.49 -4.51
N HIS A 70 -63.41 10.59 -4.67
CA HIS A 70 -61.96 10.57 -4.86
C HIS A 70 -61.33 11.83 -4.28
N GLU A 71 -60.50 11.67 -3.25
CA GLU A 71 -59.75 12.78 -2.65
C GLU A 71 -58.31 12.80 -3.18
N PRO A 72 -57.80 13.94 -3.69
CA PRO A 72 -56.40 14.06 -4.11
C PRO A 72 -55.44 13.73 -2.96
N GLY A 73 -54.59 12.71 -3.15
CA GLY A 73 -53.67 12.22 -2.13
C GLY A 73 -54.25 11.21 -1.13
N GLY A 74 -55.54 10.85 -1.25
CA GLY A 74 -56.17 9.77 -0.49
C GLY A 74 -55.72 8.38 -0.95
N THR A 75 -55.85 7.38 -0.07
CA THR A 75 -55.49 6.00 -0.43
C THR A 75 -56.60 5.32 -1.25
N PRO A 76 -56.27 4.35 -2.13
CA PRO A 76 -57.28 3.60 -2.88
C PRO A 76 -58.35 2.94 -2.00
N ALA A 77 -57.98 2.47 -0.80
CA ALA A 77 -58.88 1.85 0.15
C ALA A 77 -59.90 2.84 0.75
N GLU A 78 -59.46 4.05 1.09
CA GLU A 78 -60.33 5.11 1.62
C GLU A 78 -61.34 5.57 0.57
N ASP A 79 -60.90 5.79 -0.67
CA ASP A 79 -61.76 6.17 -1.79
C ASP A 79 -62.80 5.08 -2.10
N ALA A 80 -62.38 3.81 -2.06
CA ALA A 80 -63.26 2.67 -2.26
C ALA A 80 -64.31 2.57 -1.14
N GLU A 81 -63.93 2.73 0.13
CA GLU A 81 -64.86 2.72 1.25
C GLU A 81 -65.86 3.89 1.17
N ALA A 82 -65.38 5.10 0.87
CA ALA A 82 -66.24 6.27 0.73
C ALA A 82 -67.23 6.12 -0.45
N SER A 83 -66.76 5.60 -1.58
CA SER A 83 -67.58 5.29 -2.74
C SER A 83 -68.62 4.19 -2.45
N ALA A 84 -68.25 3.17 -1.67
CA ALA A 84 -69.17 2.11 -1.26
C ALA A 84 -70.27 2.63 -0.32
N ARG A 85 -69.92 3.51 0.64
CA ARG A 85 -70.90 4.19 1.51
C ARG A 85 -71.85 5.07 0.71
N LEU A 86 -71.35 5.79 -0.29
CA LEU A 86 -72.17 6.58 -1.20
C LEU A 86 -73.21 5.70 -1.91
N ALA A 87 -72.79 4.54 -2.46
CA ALA A 87 -73.70 3.60 -3.09
C ALA A 87 -74.77 3.07 -2.11
N GLN A 88 -74.39 2.77 -0.87
CA GLN A 88 -75.31 2.31 0.18
C GLN A 88 -76.35 3.36 0.59
N GLN A 89 -76.01 4.66 0.51
CA GLN A 89 -76.90 5.77 0.84
C GLN A 89 -77.88 6.11 -0.29
N ILE A 90 -77.40 6.04 -1.54
CA ILE A 90 -78.13 6.54 -2.70
C ILE A 90 -79.02 5.47 -3.33
N LEU A 91 -78.52 4.24 -3.52
CA LEU A 91 -79.25 3.17 -4.23
C LEU A 91 -80.61 2.78 -3.61
N PRO A 92 -80.84 2.84 -2.28
CA PRO A 92 -82.16 2.56 -1.70
C PRO A 92 -83.26 3.51 -2.21
N GLN A 93 -82.90 4.77 -2.50
CA GLN A 93 -83.84 5.82 -2.93
C GLN A 93 -84.41 5.55 -4.33
N TYR A 94 -83.73 4.71 -5.11
CA TYR A 94 -84.10 4.32 -6.47
C TYR A 94 -84.62 2.87 -6.55
N GLY A 95 -85.03 2.29 -5.41
CA GLY A 95 -85.70 0.99 -5.37
C GLY A 95 -84.79 -0.23 -5.59
N VAL A 96 -83.47 -0.08 -5.47
CA VAL A 96 -82.53 -1.21 -5.63
C VAL A 96 -82.63 -2.14 -4.39
N PRO A 97 -82.81 -3.47 -4.57
CA PRO A 97 -82.96 -4.39 -3.44
C PRO A 97 -81.73 -4.40 -2.51
N PRO A 98 -81.91 -4.52 -1.17
CA PRO A 98 -80.80 -4.49 -0.21
C PRO A 98 -79.68 -5.50 -0.48
N ILE A 99 -80.02 -6.70 -0.97
CA ILE A 99 -79.04 -7.73 -1.31
C ILE A 99 -78.10 -7.32 -2.45
N ARG A 100 -78.62 -6.57 -3.43
CA ARG A 100 -77.83 -6.04 -4.55
C ARG A 100 -76.95 -4.88 -4.09
N ILE A 101 -77.47 -4.01 -3.22
CA ILE A 101 -76.70 -2.92 -2.62
C ILE A 101 -75.52 -3.47 -1.82
N ALA A 102 -75.72 -4.56 -1.07
CA ALA A 102 -74.65 -5.23 -0.35
C ALA A 102 -73.55 -5.76 -1.29
N GLU A 103 -73.94 -6.39 -2.41
CA GLU A 103 -72.99 -6.87 -3.42
C GLU A 103 -72.26 -5.72 -4.12
N VAL A 104 -72.96 -4.66 -4.53
CA VAL A 104 -72.35 -3.45 -5.11
C VAL A 104 -71.33 -2.83 -4.16
N ALA A 105 -71.68 -2.67 -2.88
CA ALA A 105 -70.78 -2.11 -1.88
C ALA A 105 -69.55 -3.01 -1.63
N ARG A 106 -69.72 -4.35 -1.63
CA ARG A 106 -68.61 -5.31 -1.54
C ARG A 106 -67.67 -5.18 -2.74
N LEU A 107 -68.22 -5.13 -3.95
CA LEU A 107 -67.48 -5.00 -5.19
C LEU A 107 -66.71 -3.68 -5.27
N ILE A 108 -67.32 -2.56 -4.83
CA ILE A 108 -66.61 -1.27 -4.76
C ILE A 108 -65.45 -1.36 -3.77
N ARG A 109 -65.65 -1.91 -2.56
CA ARG A 109 -64.55 -2.06 -1.58
C ARG A 109 -63.38 -2.88 -2.11
N LEU A 110 -63.68 -3.95 -2.86
CA LEU A 110 -62.68 -4.81 -3.49
C LEU A 110 -61.72 -4.02 -4.39
N THR A 111 -62.18 -2.92 -4.99
CA THR A 111 -61.33 -2.07 -5.82
C THR A 111 -60.28 -1.25 -5.04
N GLY A 112 -60.42 -1.16 -3.71
CA GLY A 112 -59.42 -0.53 -2.84
C GLY A 112 -58.21 -1.44 -2.57
N GLU A 113 -58.37 -2.73 -2.79
CA GLU A 113 -57.35 -3.78 -2.59
C GLU A 113 -56.73 -4.22 -3.91
N LEU A 114 -56.58 -3.28 -4.86
CA LEU A 114 -56.16 -3.50 -6.25
C LEU A 114 -54.70 -3.98 -6.42
N ALA A 115 -54.29 -5.02 -5.69
CA ALA A 115 -53.02 -5.70 -5.88
C ALA A 115 -53.07 -6.66 -7.07
N ALA A 116 -51.91 -7.01 -7.61
CA ALA A 116 -51.78 -8.08 -8.60
C ALA A 116 -52.42 -9.37 -8.03
N PRO A 117 -53.24 -10.11 -8.82
CA PRO A 117 -53.82 -11.36 -8.38
C PRO A 117 -52.73 -12.30 -7.84
N PRO A 118 -52.87 -12.84 -6.61
CA PRO A 118 -51.93 -13.80 -6.08
C PRO A 118 -51.86 -15.04 -6.99
N PRO A 119 -50.71 -15.73 -7.06
CA PRO A 119 -50.47 -16.78 -8.05
C PRO A 119 -51.45 -17.96 -7.99
N ASP A 120 -52.13 -18.14 -6.86
CA ASP A 120 -53.17 -19.14 -6.59
C ASP A 120 -54.60 -18.67 -6.87
N SER A 121 -54.81 -17.43 -7.35
CA SER A 121 -56.14 -16.89 -7.74
C SER A 121 -56.86 -17.72 -8.81
N TYR A 122 -56.16 -18.65 -9.44
CA TYR A 122 -56.67 -19.49 -10.53
C TYR A 122 -57.09 -20.90 -10.08
N ALA A 123 -56.89 -21.27 -8.81
CA ALA A 123 -57.23 -22.59 -8.28
C ALA A 123 -58.73 -22.67 -7.88
N PRO A 124 -59.51 -23.65 -8.39
CA PRO A 124 -60.83 -23.95 -7.84
C PRO A 124 -60.73 -24.32 -6.35
N PRO A 125 -61.62 -23.83 -5.45
CA PRO A 125 -62.98 -23.38 -5.71
C PRO A 125 -63.25 -21.87 -5.50
N ARG A 126 -62.23 -21.00 -5.39
CA ARG A 126 -62.40 -19.57 -5.05
C ARG A 126 -62.47 -18.65 -6.28
N ARG A 127 -63.50 -18.76 -7.12
CA ARG A 127 -63.73 -17.77 -8.20
C ARG A 127 -64.81 -16.76 -7.79
N ASP A 128 -64.41 -15.52 -7.53
CA ASP A 128 -65.31 -14.37 -7.43
C ASP A 128 -65.53 -13.78 -8.83
N ALA A 129 -66.45 -14.36 -9.61
CA ALA A 129 -66.66 -13.99 -11.01
C ALA A 129 -67.03 -12.50 -11.19
N ASN A 130 -67.82 -11.94 -10.26
CA ASN A 130 -68.19 -10.52 -10.28
C ASN A 130 -67.00 -9.62 -9.95
N GLY A 131 -66.22 -9.99 -8.92
CA GLY A 131 -65.01 -9.28 -8.53
C GLY A 131 -63.93 -9.33 -9.61
N ASP A 132 -63.68 -10.49 -10.20
CA ASP A 132 -62.68 -10.68 -11.27
C ASP A 132 -62.97 -9.79 -12.48
N VAL A 133 -64.24 -9.74 -12.92
CA VAL A 133 -64.68 -8.91 -14.04
C VAL A 133 -64.56 -7.42 -13.73
N LEU A 134 -64.96 -6.99 -12.53
CA LEU A 134 -64.84 -5.59 -12.13
C LEU A 134 -63.38 -5.15 -12.06
N LEU A 135 -62.54 -5.93 -11.39
CA LEU A 135 -61.11 -5.61 -11.22
C LEU A 135 -60.37 -5.58 -12.57
N ASP A 136 -60.71 -6.48 -13.50
CA ASP A 136 -60.15 -6.45 -14.86
C ASP A 136 -60.61 -5.22 -15.64
N ALA A 137 -61.89 -4.81 -15.50
CA ALA A 137 -62.40 -3.60 -16.13
C ALA A 137 -61.76 -2.32 -15.56
N VAL A 138 -61.55 -2.27 -14.24
CA VAL A 138 -60.85 -1.17 -13.55
C VAL A 138 -59.38 -1.09 -13.99
N ASN A 139 -58.72 -2.24 -14.15
CA ASN A 139 -57.34 -2.33 -14.65
C ASN A 139 -57.21 -2.06 -16.16
N ALA A 140 -58.31 -1.96 -16.90
CA ALA A 140 -58.25 -1.75 -18.36
C ALA A 140 -57.57 -0.45 -18.77
N ILE A 141 -57.45 0.52 -17.85
CA ILE A 141 -56.64 1.73 -18.05
C ILE A 141 -55.18 1.40 -18.38
N LEU A 142 -54.63 0.31 -17.85
CA LEU A 142 -53.28 -0.15 -18.17
C LEU A 142 -53.15 -0.46 -19.67
N SER A 143 -54.22 -0.93 -20.30
CA SER A 143 -54.29 -1.24 -21.73
C SER A 143 -54.88 -0.13 -22.59
N ALA A 144 -54.99 1.09 -22.06
CA ALA A 144 -55.38 2.24 -22.87
C ALA A 144 -54.34 2.51 -23.98
N ASP A 145 -54.75 3.28 -24.98
CA ASP A 145 -53.82 3.80 -25.99
C ASP A 145 -52.58 4.43 -25.30
N PRO A 146 -51.34 4.16 -25.78
CA PRO A 146 -50.13 4.62 -25.10
C PRO A 146 -50.10 6.12 -24.79
N SER A 147 -50.66 6.97 -25.67
CA SER A 147 -50.73 8.41 -25.44
C SER A 147 -51.69 8.76 -24.29
N ARG A 148 -52.84 8.07 -24.22
CA ARG A 148 -53.82 8.24 -23.13
C ARG A 148 -53.30 7.70 -21.80
N TYR A 149 -52.60 6.56 -21.84
CA TYR A 149 -51.95 6.00 -20.65
C TYR A 149 -50.88 6.94 -20.09
N ALA A 150 -50.04 7.53 -20.96
CA ALA A 150 -49.03 8.50 -20.55
C ALA A 150 -49.65 9.77 -19.91
N VAL A 151 -50.78 10.25 -20.44
CA VAL A 151 -51.53 11.37 -19.85
C VAL A 151 -52.08 10.97 -18.48
N HIS A 152 -52.73 9.80 -18.36
CA HIS A 152 -53.29 9.32 -17.10
C HIS A 152 -52.23 9.17 -16.00
N THR A 153 -51.07 8.56 -16.30
CA THR A 153 -49.97 8.43 -15.34
C THR A 153 -49.36 9.78 -14.95
N ALA A 154 -49.35 10.77 -15.86
CA ALA A 154 -48.95 12.14 -15.53
C ALA A 154 -49.97 12.85 -14.63
N GLU A 155 -51.27 12.61 -14.82
CA GLU A 155 -52.35 13.13 -13.97
C GLU A 155 -52.31 12.53 -12.57
N VAL A 156 -52.19 11.20 -12.44
CA VAL A 156 -52.07 10.50 -11.15
C VAL A 156 -50.88 11.05 -10.34
N ARG A 157 -49.74 11.28 -10.99
CA ARG A 157 -48.55 11.89 -10.34
C ARG A 157 -48.75 13.35 -9.91
N ARG A 158 -49.68 14.08 -10.53
CA ARG A 158 -50.01 15.46 -10.14
C ARG A 158 -51.04 15.52 -9.00
N ASP A 159 -51.73 14.43 -8.72
CA ASP A 159 -52.67 14.31 -7.59
C ASP A 159 -51.95 13.89 -6.30
N THR A 160 -50.73 13.36 -6.40
CA THR A 160 -49.86 13.09 -5.25
C THR A 160 -49.07 14.32 -4.81
N GLY A 161 -48.97 14.55 -3.49
CA GLY A 161 -48.32 15.75 -2.92
C GLY A 161 -46.80 15.83 -3.13
N ASP A 162 -46.04 14.81 -2.71
CA ASP A 162 -44.58 14.79 -2.87
C ASP A 162 -44.17 14.08 -4.16
N ARG A 163 -43.66 14.85 -5.13
CA ARG A 163 -43.20 14.35 -6.42
C ARG A 163 -42.13 13.27 -6.30
N LYS A 164 -41.20 13.35 -5.35
CA LYS A 164 -40.11 12.38 -5.23
C LYS A 164 -40.61 11.07 -4.65
N ALA A 165 -41.33 11.12 -3.53
CA ALA A 165 -41.96 9.95 -2.94
C ALA A 165 -42.93 9.27 -3.91
N ALA A 166 -43.69 10.05 -4.69
CA ALA A 166 -44.59 9.52 -5.71
C ALA A 166 -43.86 8.80 -6.85
N LEU A 167 -42.70 9.31 -7.29
CA LEU A 167 -41.87 8.63 -8.30
C LEU A 167 -41.30 7.32 -7.77
N GLU A 168 -40.81 7.29 -6.53
CA GLU A 168 -40.26 6.09 -5.89
C GLU A 168 -41.34 5.04 -5.63
N GLN A 169 -42.50 5.44 -5.08
CA GLN A 169 -43.63 4.54 -4.86
C GLN A 169 -44.15 3.96 -6.18
N ARG A 170 -44.34 4.82 -7.20
CA ARG A 170 -44.83 4.36 -8.51
C ARG A 170 -43.84 3.42 -9.19
N TYR A 171 -42.54 3.63 -9.01
CA TYR A 171 -41.51 2.72 -9.51
C TYR A 171 -41.66 1.31 -8.94
N ASP A 172 -41.89 1.20 -7.63
CA ASP A 172 -42.10 -0.09 -6.98
C ASP A 172 -43.43 -0.73 -7.37
N GLU A 173 -44.52 0.03 -7.45
CA GLU A 173 -45.83 -0.46 -7.92
C GLU A 173 -45.77 -1.03 -9.34
N VAL A 174 -45.18 -0.29 -10.29
CA VAL A 174 -45.06 -0.74 -11.69
C VAL A 174 -44.20 -2.00 -11.78
N ARG A 175 -43.15 -2.09 -10.96
CA ARG A 175 -42.30 -3.29 -10.88
C ARG A 175 -43.06 -4.50 -10.35
N GLU A 176 -43.86 -4.32 -9.30
CA GLU A 176 -44.71 -5.39 -8.75
C GLU A 176 -45.75 -5.87 -9.77
N LEU A 177 -46.40 -4.93 -10.47
CA LEU A 177 -47.36 -5.26 -11.53
C LEU A 177 -46.72 -6.06 -12.67
N LEU A 178 -45.50 -5.71 -13.10
CA LEU A 178 -44.80 -6.39 -14.20
C LEU A 178 -44.32 -7.81 -13.84
N ASP A 179 -44.13 -8.09 -12.55
CA ASP A 179 -43.74 -9.41 -12.03
C ASP A 179 -44.94 -10.35 -11.82
N GLY A 180 -46.16 -9.80 -11.72
CA GLY A 180 -47.41 -10.54 -11.56
C GLY A 180 -48.23 -10.76 -12.84
N HIS A 181 -49.42 -11.35 -12.68
CA HIS A 181 -50.44 -11.36 -13.74
C HIS A 181 -51.25 -10.06 -13.67
N LEU A 182 -51.40 -9.33 -14.78
CA LEU A 182 -52.11 -8.04 -14.78
C LEU A 182 -53.64 -8.18 -14.71
N TYR A 183 -54.17 -9.32 -15.18
CA TYR A 183 -55.61 -9.57 -15.35
C TYR A 183 -56.01 -10.97 -14.85
N ARG A 184 -57.18 -11.06 -14.22
CA ARG A 184 -57.76 -12.24 -13.53
C ARG A 184 -58.52 -13.16 -14.48
N THR A 185 -59.27 -12.62 -15.43
CA THR A 185 -59.99 -13.43 -16.44
C THR A 185 -59.06 -13.78 -17.60
N GLN A 186 -59.29 -14.95 -18.20
CA GLN A 186 -58.53 -15.39 -19.37
C GLN A 186 -58.75 -14.45 -20.57
N LEU A 187 -59.98 -13.96 -20.75
CA LEU A 187 -60.34 -13.06 -21.83
C LEU A 187 -59.60 -11.72 -21.72
N ALA A 188 -59.53 -11.13 -20.53
CA ALA A 188 -58.78 -9.89 -20.29
C ALA A 188 -57.27 -10.10 -20.48
N ARG A 189 -56.69 -11.21 -20.00
CA ARG A 189 -55.26 -11.51 -20.26
C ARG A 189 -54.92 -11.55 -21.74
N GLN A 190 -55.79 -12.14 -22.56
CA GLN A 190 -55.54 -12.26 -24.00
C GLN A 190 -55.75 -10.93 -24.73
N ARG A 191 -56.78 -10.15 -24.38
CA ARG A 191 -57.14 -8.93 -25.10
C ARG A 191 -56.41 -7.68 -24.59
N LEU A 192 -56.25 -7.56 -23.28
CA LEU A 192 -55.72 -6.38 -22.62
C LEU A 192 -54.24 -6.56 -22.26
N GLY A 193 -53.83 -7.76 -21.85
CA GLY A 193 -52.47 -8.07 -21.35
C GLY A 193 -51.30 -7.54 -22.18
N PRO A 194 -51.24 -7.79 -23.50
CA PRO A 194 -50.09 -7.36 -24.32
C PRO A 194 -49.85 -5.84 -24.30
N VAL A 195 -50.92 -5.04 -24.46
CA VAL A 195 -50.82 -3.58 -24.47
C VAL A 195 -50.46 -3.04 -23.09
N ALA A 196 -51.07 -3.58 -22.03
CA ALA A 196 -50.75 -3.17 -20.66
C ALA A 196 -49.28 -3.37 -20.30
N ARG A 197 -48.69 -4.49 -20.77
CA ARG A 197 -47.27 -4.76 -20.51
C ARG A 197 -46.36 -3.75 -21.21
N VAL A 198 -46.64 -3.41 -22.47
CA VAL A 198 -45.89 -2.39 -23.22
C VAL A 198 -45.96 -1.03 -22.53
N ASN A 199 -47.15 -0.63 -22.09
CA ASN A 199 -47.37 0.63 -21.38
C ASN A 199 -46.61 0.70 -20.04
N LEU A 200 -46.68 -0.37 -19.23
CA LEU A 200 -45.96 -0.45 -17.95
C LEU A 200 -44.44 -0.49 -18.14
N GLU A 201 -43.94 -1.19 -19.16
CA GLU A 201 -42.50 -1.22 -19.50
C GLU A 201 -42.01 0.17 -19.95
N SER A 202 -42.83 0.90 -20.74
CA SER A 202 -42.53 2.27 -21.15
C SER A 202 -42.52 3.24 -19.96
N GLU A 203 -43.49 3.11 -19.06
CA GLU A 203 -43.55 3.90 -17.83
C GLU A 203 -42.34 3.64 -16.93
N LEU A 204 -41.97 2.37 -16.73
CA LEU A 204 -40.81 1.98 -15.92
C LEU A 204 -39.52 2.60 -16.47
N ALA A 205 -39.30 2.55 -17.79
CA ALA A 205 -38.16 3.17 -18.44
C ALA A 205 -38.14 4.70 -18.25
N GLY A 206 -39.31 5.35 -18.31
CA GLY A 206 -39.47 6.77 -18.05
C GLY A 206 -39.18 7.15 -16.59
N LEU A 207 -39.59 6.33 -15.62
CA LEU A 207 -39.31 6.52 -14.19
C LEU A 207 -37.82 6.33 -13.88
N ASP A 208 -37.18 5.32 -14.47
CA ASP A 208 -35.73 5.06 -14.31
C ASP A 208 -34.89 6.26 -14.78
N SER A 209 -35.29 6.91 -15.90
CA SER A 209 -34.59 8.10 -16.41
C SER A 209 -34.65 9.30 -15.45
N GLN A 210 -35.68 9.36 -14.60
CA GLN A 210 -35.94 10.44 -13.67
C GLN A 210 -35.39 10.17 -12.26
N LEU A 211 -35.06 8.91 -11.95
CA LEU A 211 -34.47 8.45 -10.68
C LEU A 211 -33.01 7.93 -10.77
N PRO A 212 -32.08 8.52 -11.56
CA PRO A 212 -30.71 8.01 -11.63
C PRO A 212 -29.92 8.34 -10.34
N ALA A 213 -29.61 7.32 -9.54
CA ALA A 213 -28.66 7.49 -8.43
C ALA A 213 -27.21 7.49 -8.97
N PRO A 214 -26.39 8.53 -8.71
CA PRO A 214 -25.02 8.65 -9.23
C PRO A 214 -24.08 7.53 -8.75
N TRP A 215 -24.50 6.74 -7.76
CA TRP A 215 -23.74 5.61 -7.21
C TRP A 215 -24.39 4.25 -7.49
N ARG A 216 -25.31 4.12 -8.45
CA ARG A 216 -25.90 2.81 -8.77
C ARG A 216 -24.94 1.97 -9.62
N GLY A 217 -24.70 0.71 -9.22
CA GLY A 217 -23.94 -0.27 -9.98
C GLY A 217 -22.41 -0.27 -9.77
N TRP A 218 -21.86 0.63 -8.96
CA TRP A 218 -20.41 0.63 -8.67
C TRP A 218 -19.97 -0.66 -7.97
N GLN A 219 -20.80 -1.25 -7.11
CA GLN A 219 -20.47 -2.49 -6.40
C GLN A 219 -20.17 -3.63 -7.36
N GLN A 220 -21.01 -3.79 -8.40
CA GLN A 220 -20.78 -4.81 -9.40
C GLN A 220 -19.58 -4.47 -10.28
N ALA A 221 -19.42 -3.22 -10.69
CA ALA A 221 -18.26 -2.78 -11.44
C ALA A 221 -16.95 -3.04 -10.65
N ALA A 222 -16.93 -2.69 -9.37
CA ALA A 222 -15.81 -2.90 -8.46
C ALA A 222 -15.48 -4.38 -8.30
N LEU A 223 -16.47 -5.25 -8.06
CA LEU A 223 -16.24 -6.69 -7.97
C LEU A 223 -15.76 -7.29 -9.29
N THR A 224 -16.30 -6.85 -10.43
CA THR A 224 -15.84 -7.32 -11.74
C THR A 224 -14.40 -6.87 -12.04
N ALA A 225 -14.06 -5.63 -11.72
CA ALA A 225 -12.71 -5.10 -11.86
C ALA A 225 -11.75 -5.83 -10.90
N THR A 226 -12.17 -6.08 -9.66
CA THR A 226 -11.35 -6.79 -8.65
C THR A 226 -11.05 -8.21 -9.11
N ALA A 227 -12.04 -8.91 -9.69
CA ALA A 227 -11.85 -10.24 -10.25
C ALA A 227 -10.78 -10.28 -11.35
N ILE A 228 -10.81 -9.32 -12.28
CA ILE A 228 -9.86 -9.29 -13.40
C ILE A 228 -8.46 -8.85 -12.94
N PHE A 229 -8.37 -7.69 -12.28
CA PHE A 229 -7.07 -7.11 -11.95
C PHE A 229 -6.34 -7.92 -10.89
N SER A 230 -7.04 -8.60 -9.98
CA SER A 230 -6.40 -9.54 -9.05
C SER A 230 -5.89 -10.79 -9.75
N ALA A 231 -6.59 -11.31 -10.77
CA ALA A 231 -6.10 -12.43 -11.58
C ALA A 231 -4.86 -12.05 -12.43
N ILE A 232 -4.87 -10.85 -13.03
CA ILE A 232 -3.70 -10.32 -13.75
C ILE A 232 -2.52 -10.12 -12.80
N ALA A 233 -2.76 -9.50 -11.63
CA ALA A 233 -1.76 -9.33 -10.59
C ALA A 233 -1.18 -10.68 -10.12
N ALA A 234 -2.02 -11.69 -9.91
CA ALA A 234 -1.58 -13.04 -9.59
C ALA A 234 -0.65 -13.63 -10.66
N ALA A 235 -0.95 -13.39 -11.94
CA ALA A 235 -0.09 -13.82 -13.03
C ALA A 235 1.28 -13.11 -13.01
N VAL A 236 1.30 -11.79 -12.82
CA VAL A 236 2.55 -11.01 -12.72
C VAL A 236 3.41 -11.46 -11.55
N VAL A 237 2.81 -11.64 -10.36
CA VAL A 237 3.52 -12.13 -9.17
C VAL A 237 4.04 -13.55 -9.38
N SER A 238 3.29 -14.42 -10.06
CA SER A 238 3.73 -15.78 -10.39
C SER A 238 4.91 -15.80 -11.37
N ILE A 239 4.94 -14.88 -12.34
CA ILE A 239 6.08 -14.70 -13.24
C ILE A 239 7.31 -14.28 -12.44
N ALA A 240 7.18 -13.29 -11.54
CA ALA A 240 8.26 -12.88 -10.65
C ALA A 240 8.76 -14.04 -9.76
N ALA A 241 7.84 -14.87 -9.26
CA ALA A 241 8.18 -16.05 -8.45
C ALA A 241 8.97 -17.11 -9.24
N SER A 242 8.83 -17.18 -10.56
CA SER A 242 9.53 -18.17 -11.39
C SER A 242 11.06 -17.93 -11.43
N GLY A 243 11.48 -16.66 -11.36
CA GLY A 243 12.90 -16.27 -11.29
C GLY A 243 13.50 -16.27 -9.88
N ALA A 244 12.68 -16.40 -8.83
CA ALA A 244 13.13 -16.42 -7.44
C ALA A 244 13.49 -17.85 -6.99
N SER A 245 14.36 -18.02 -6.00
CA SER A 245 14.67 -19.32 -5.39
C SER A 245 13.61 -19.73 -4.35
N TRP A 246 13.36 -21.04 -4.20
CA TRP A 246 12.51 -21.61 -3.15
C TRP A 246 13.22 -21.67 -1.80
N GLN A 247 14.50 -22.03 -1.82
CA GLN A 247 15.38 -22.08 -0.66
C GLN A 247 16.75 -21.49 -1.02
N VAL A 248 17.52 -21.11 -0.01
CA VAL A 248 18.89 -20.61 -0.16
C VAL A 248 19.81 -21.45 0.72
N PRO A 249 20.89 -22.06 0.18
CA PRO A 249 21.27 -22.08 -1.23
C PRO A 249 20.30 -22.89 -2.10
N THR A 250 20.21 -22.53 -3.38
CA THR A 250 19.27 -23.11 -4.35
C THR A 250 19.53 -24.62 -4.50
N ALA A 251 18.47 -25.44 -4.42
CA ALA A 251 18.62 -26.88 -4.60
C ALA A 251 18.97 -27.22 -6.07
N GLN A 252 19.87 -28.17 -6.31
CA GLN A 252 20.26 -28.58 -7.67
C GLN A 252 19.09 -29.07 -8.54
N ASN A 253 18.05 -29.68 -7.94
CA ASN A 253 16.88 -30.22 -8.63
C ASN A 253 15.61 -29.39 -8.41
N GLU A 254 15.73 -28.08 -8.24
CA GLU A 254 14.58 -27.22 -7.99
C GLU A 254 13.74 -27.01 -9.26
N ALA A 255 12.54 -27.57 -9.29
CA ALA A 255 11.62 -27.42 -10.41
C ALA A 255 11.01 -26.00 -10.43
N GLY A 256 11.44 -25.16 -11.37
CA GLY A 256 10.94 -23.79 -11.55
C GLY A 256 9.59 -23.66 -12.29
N TRP A 257 9.01 -24.78 -12.76
CA TRP A 257 7.77 -24.77 -13.54
C TRP A 257 6.47 -24.47 -12.76
N PRO A 258 6.31 -24.78 -11.44
CA PRO A 258 5.02 -24.56 -10.76
C PRO A 258 4.55 -23.08 -10.78
N PRO A 259 5.41 -22.07 -10.54
CA PRO A 259 5.03 -20.66 -10.74
C PRO A 259 4.63 -20.33 -12.18
N VAL A 260 5.26 -20.95 -13.18
CA VAL A 260 4.93 -20.74 -14.59
C VAL A 260 3.52 -21.27 -14.90
N VAL A 261 3.18 -22.46 -14.40
CA VAL A 261 1.82 -23.01 -14.56
C VAL A 261 0.79 -22.14 -13.84
N LEU A 262 1.09 -21.67 -12.63
CA LEU A 262 0.21 -20.75 -11.91
C LEU A 262 0.01 -19.43 -12.68
N ALA A 263 1.07 -18.89 -13.29
CA ALA A 263 0.99 -17.68 -14.10
C ALA A 263 0.05 -17.86 -15.31
N VAL A 264 0.16 -19.00 -16.01
CA VAL A 264 -0.70 -19.35 -17.14
C VAL A 264 -2.16 -19.48 -16.69
N VAL A 265 -2.40 -20.24 -15.61
CA VAL A 265 -3.76 -20.42 -15.06
C VAL A 265 -4.37 -19.08 -14.65
N ALA A 266 -3.62 -18.24 -13.94
CA ALA A 266 -4.08 -16.92 -13.51
C ALA A 266 -4.40 -16.01 -14.70
N PHE A 267 -3.54 -15.98 -15.73
CA PHE A 267 -3.75 -15.17 -16.94
C PHE A 267 -5.04 -15.57 -17.69
N PHE A 268 -5.25 -16.87 -17.91
CA PHE A 268 -6.46 -17.36 -18.59
C PHE A 268 -7.72 -17.28 -17.72
N SER A 269 -7.58 -17.20 -16.38
CA SER A 269 -8.72 -17.01 -15.48
C SER A 269 -9.35 -15.62 -15.61
N ALA A 270 -8.58 -14.57 -15.96
CA ALA A 270 -9.08 -13.20 -16.05
C ALA A 270 -10.28 -13.03 -17.02
N PRO A 271 -10.23 -13.44 -18.31
CA PRO A 271 -11.37 -13.33 -19.21
C PRO A 271 -12.53 -14.26 -18.80
N LEU A 272 -12.25 -15.41 -18.20
CA LEU A 272 -13.28 -16.33 -17.68
C LEU A 272 -14.04 -15.70 -16.51
N LEU A 273 -13.32 -15.14 -15.54
CA LEU A 273 -13.90 -14.48 -14.36
C LEU A 273 -14.67 -13.22 -14.76
N PHE A 274 -14.22 -12.46 -15.76
CA PHE A 274 -14.99 -11.35 -16.31
C PHE A 274 -16.36 -11.81 -16.83
N ARG A 275 -16.38 -12.88 -17.64
CA ARG A 275 -17.61 -13.48 -18.14
C ARG A 275 -18.49 -14.01 -17.01
N CYS A 276 -17.90 -14.64 -16.00
CA CYS A 276 -18.63 -15.18 -14.86
C CYS A 276 -19.26 -14.08 -14.00
N ALA A 277 -18.52 -13.02 -13.71
CA ALA A 277 -18.99 -11.89 -12.91
C ALA A 277 -20.15 -11.10 -13.58
N ARG A 278 -20.30 -11.24 -14.91
CA ARG A 278 -21.38 -10.64 -15.70
C ARG A 278 -22.55 -11.60 -15.99
N SER A 279 -22.49 -12.84 -15.53
CA SER A 279 -23.52 -13.85 -15.77
C SER A 279 -24.16 -14.31 -14.47
N ALA A 280 -25.47 -14.52 -14.49
CA ALA A 280 -26.23 -15.10 -13.38
C ALA A 280 -26.33 -16.64 -13.43
N SER A 281 -25.71 -17.27 -14.44
CA SER A 281 -25.87 -18.70 -14.68
C SER A 281 -25.19 -19.56 -13.61
N GLN A 282 -25.76 -20.76 -13.35
CA GLN A 282 -25.14 -21.74 -12.47
C GLN A 282 -23.74 -22.16 -12.95
N ARG A 283 -23.54 -22.29 -14.27
CA ARG A 283 -22.23 -22.61 -14.88
C ARG A 283 -21.17 -21.58 -14.50
N SER A 284 -21.50 -20.28 -14.53
CA SER A 284 -20.57 -19.21 -14.15
C SER A 284 -20.14 -19.28 -12.67
N ARG A 285 -21.06 -19.68 -11.78
CA ARG A 285 -20.75 -19.86 -10.35
C ARG A 285 -19.83 -21.05 -10.12
N LEU A 286 -20.05 -22.16 -10.82
CA LEU A 286 -19.20 -23.34 -10.75
C LEU A 286 -17.77 -23.02 -11.25
N ILE A 287 -17.64 -22.28 -12.35
CA ILE A 287 -16.33 -21.87 -12.87
C ILE A 287 -15.59 -20.95 -11.88
N ALA A 288 -16.27 -19.94 -11.33
CA ALA A 288 -15.67 -19.06 -10.32
C ALA A 288 -15.28 -19.83 -9.05
N GLY A 289 -16.13 -20.75 -8.61
CA GLY A 289 -15.87 -21.64 -7.47
C GLY A 289 -14.69 -22.59 -7.70
N ALA A 290 -14.49 -23.08 -8.94
CA ALA A 290 -13.34 -23.90 -9.29
C ALA A 290 -12.02 -23.11 -9.15
N VAL A 291 -11.99 -21.84 -9.57
CA VAL A 291 -10.81 -20.96 -9.38
C VAL A 291 -10.50 -20.77 -7.89
N VAL A 292 -11.53 -20.57 -7.06
CA VAL A 292 -11.38 -20.50 -5.60
C VAL A 292 -10.78 -21.80 -5.04
N ALA A 293 -11.29 -22.96 -5.45
CA ALA A 293 -10.79 -24.26 -5.00
C ALA A 293 -9.32 -24.51 -5.40
N ILE A 294 -8.94 -24.13 -6.62
CA ILE A 294 -7.54 -24.19 -7.09
C ILE A 294 -6.64 -23.32 -6.22
N ALA A 295 -7.05 -22.08 -5.94
CA ALA A 295 -6.28 -21.15 -5.12
C ALA A 295 -6.08 -21.66 -3.68
N VAL A 296 -7.15 -22.16 -3.03
CA VAL A 296 -7.07 -22.73 -1.67
C VAL A 296 -6.18 -23.97 -1.64
N THR A 297 -6.33 -24.87 -2.61
CA THR A 297 -5.50 -26.09 -2.70
C THR A 297 -4.03 -25.73 -2.90
N GLY A 298 -3.74 -24.77 -3.79
CA GLY A 298 -2.39 -24.27 -3.99
C GLY A 298 -1.80 -23.65 -2.72
N LEU A 299 -2.59 -22.93 -1.94
CA LEU A 299 -2.14 -22.31 -0.68
C LEU A 299 -1.72 -23.38 0.34
N LEU A 300 -2.51 -24.44 0.49
CA LEU A 300 -2.21 -25.57 1.38
C LEU A 300 -0.94 -26.31 0.94
N VAL A 301 -0.77 -26.52 -0.37
CA VAL A 301 0.45 -27.15 -0.92
C VAL A 301 1.67 -26.25 -0.71
N ALA A 302 1.56 -24.96 -0.97
CA ALA A 302 2.65 -24.00 -0.76
C ALA A 302 3.07 -23.96 0.71
N TRP A 303 2.10 -23.93 1.63
CA TRP A 303 2.34 -23.96 3.07
C TRP A 303 2.99 -25.27 3.55
N ALA A 304 2.52 -26.43 3.07
CA ALA A 304 3.09 -27.73 3.41
C ALA A 304 4.51 -27.95 2.86
N ARG A 305 4.90 -27.21 1.80
CA ARG A 305 6.20 -27.33 1.13
C ARG A 305 7.23 -26.29 1.58
N VAL A 306 6.89 -25.41 2.52
CA VAL A 306 7.83 -24.41 3.06
C VAL A 306 9.10 -25.12 3.56
N PRO A 307 10.30 -24.65 3.17
CA PRO A 307 11.56 -25.27 3.60
C PRO A 307 11.68 -25.34 5.12
N ARG A 308 12.24 -26.44 5.63
CA ARG A 308 12.64 -26.49 7.04
C ARG A 308 13.90 -25.66 7.23
N ILE A 309 13.77 -24.58 7.97
CA ILE A 309 14.81 -23.58 8.12
C ILE A 309 15.85 -24.06 9.13
N ASN A 310 17.12 -24.10 8.75
CA ASN A 310 18.25 -24.43 9.62
C ASN A 310 19.45 -23.51 9.28
N PRO A 311 20.56 -23.53 10.05
CA PRO A 311 21.68 -22.62 9.82
C PRO A 311 22.27 -22.67 8.40
N ALA A 312 22.13 -23.79 7.68
CA ALA A 312 22.63 -23.97 6.32
C ALA A 312 21.58 -23.75 5.22
N VAL A 313 20.29 -23.70 5.57
CA VAL A 313 19.18 -23.63 4.60
C VAL A 313 18.17 -22.59 5.07
N GLY A 314 18.09 -21.50 4.31
CA GLY A 314 17.10 -20.44 4.43
C GLY A 314 15.92 -20.60 3.46
N VAL A 315 14.87 -19.82 3.71
CA VAL A 315 13.70 -19.66 2.84
C VAL A 315 14.03 -18.66 1.74
N GLY A 316 13.71 -19.01 0.49
CA GLY A 316 13.86 -18.10 -0.65
C GLY A 316 12.60 -17.27 -0.94
N LEU A 317 12.75 -16.25 -1.78
CA LEU A 317 11.69 -15.28 -2.11
C LEU A 317 10.50 -15.91 -2.86
N ARG A 318 10.67 -17.07 -3.49
CA ARG A 318 9.58 -17.75 -4.22
C ARG A 318 8.42 -18.15 -3.29
N VAL A 319 8.69 -18.49 -2.04
CA VAL A 319 7.66 -18.91 -1.07
C VAL A 319 6.61 -17.82 -0.84
N PRO A 320 6.96 -16.61 -0.34
CA PRO A 320 5.97 -15.56 -0.11
C PRO A 320 5.34 -15.04 -1.40
N LEU A 321 6.05 -15.04 -2.53
CA LEU A 321 5.48 -14.64 -3.82
C LEU A 321 4.40 -15.62 -4.31
N LEU A 322 4.61 -16.94 -4.18
CA LEU A 322 3.58 -17.92 -4.52
C LEU A 322 2.34 -17.79 -3.61
N ILE A 323 2.55 -17.60 -2.30
CA ILE A 323 1.45 -17.37 -1.35
C ILE A 323 0.66 -16.12 -1.76
N ALA A 324 1.33 -15.02 -2.08
CA ALA A 324 0.68 -13.79 -2.52
C ALA A 324 -0.10 -13.98 -3.84
N ALA A 325 0.48 -14.67 -4.83
CA ALA A 325 -0.20 -14.97 -6.09
C ALA A 325 -1.47 -15.81 -5.88
N LEU A 326 -1.41 -16.81 -5.00
CA LEU A 326 -2.56 -17.66 -4.66
C LEU A 326 -3.65 -16.89 -3.91
N LEU A 327 -3.28 -15.99 -2.99
CA LEU A 327 -4.24 -15.11 -2.31
C LEU A 327 -4.93 -14.13 -3.27
N LEU A 328 -4.20 -13.60 -4.25
CA LEU A 328 -4.77 -12.74 -5.30
C LEU A 328 -5.71 -13.53 -6.21
N LEU A 329 -5.37 -14.77 -6.55
CA LEU A 329 -6.25 -15.65 -7.33
C LEU A 329 -7.51 -16.05 -6.54
N LEU A 330 -7.38 -16.27 -5.22
CA LEU A 330 -8.50 -16.50 -4.32
C LEU A 330 -9.44 -15.29 -4.25
N LEU A 331 -8.88 -14.09 -4.11
CA LEU A 331 -9.61 -12.83 -4.15
C LEU A 331 -10.34 -12.67 -5.49
N ALA A 332 -9.66 -12.99 -6.60
CA ALA A 332 -10.21 -12.90 -7.94
C ALA A 332 -11.45 -13.80 -8.12
N GLY A 333 -11.33 -15.08 -7.76
CA GLY A 333 -12.43 -16.05 -7.83
C GLY A 333 -13.60 -15.69 -6.92
N SER A 334 -13.30 -15.25 -5.70
CA SER A 334 -14.32 -14.85 -4.71
C SER A 334 -15.09 -13.61 -5.18
N ALA A 335 -14.41 -12.59 -5.70
CA ALA A 335 -15.04 -11.39 -6.23
C ALA A 335 -15.98 -11.71 -7.42
N ALA A 336 -15.57 -12.59 -8.32
CA ALA A 336 -16.41 -13.02 -9.44
C ALA A 336 -17.65 -13.81 -8.99
N LEU A 337 -17.49 -14.70 -8.00
CA LEU A 337 -18.59 -15.47 -7.43
C LEU A 337 -19.61 -14.56 -6.76
N VAL A 338 -19.15 -13.62 -5.92
CA VAL A 338 -20.00 -12.63 -5.25
C VAL A 338 -20.70 -11.73 -6.28
N ALA A 339 -19.99 -11.28 -7.33
CA ALA A 339 -20.61 -10.50 -8.41
C ALA A 339 -21.73 -11.26 -9.14
N SER A 340 -21.53 -12.55 -9.41
CA SER A 340 -22.53 -13.41 -10.05
C SER A 340 -23.76 -13.63 -9.16
N LEU A 341 -23.55 -13.78 -7.84
CA LEU A 341 -24.63 -13.91 -6.86
C LEU A 341 -25.43 -12.61 -6.71
N LEU A 342 -24.75 -11.47 -6.58
CA LEU A 342 -25.39 -10.16 -6.45
C LEU A 342 -26.24 -9.81 -7.67
N ARG A 343 -25.80 -10.18 -8.89
CA ARG A 343 -26.55 -9.94 -10.11
C ARG A 343 -27.94 -10.57 -10.08
N THR A 344 -28.15 -11.71 -9.43
CA THR A 344 -29.50 -12.30 -9.32
C THR A 344 -30.48 -11.50 -8.46
N ARG A 345 -29.98 -10.63 -7.57
CA ARG A 345 -30.81 -9.79 -6.71
C ARG A 345 -31.11 -8.41 -7.29
N THR A 346 -30.29 -7.93 -8.23
CA THR A 346 -30.32 -6.54 -8.72
C THR A 346 -30.53 -6.41 -10.24
N ALA A 347 -30.86 -7.51 -10.92
CA ALA A 347 -30.45 -7.74 -12.31
C ALA A 347 -31.03 -6.86 -13.41
N ARG A 348 -32.20 -6.22 -13.27
CA ARG A 348 -32.90 -5.82 -14.50
C ARG A 348 -32.40 -4.52 -15.14
N PHE A 349 -31.86 -3.55 -14.40
CA PHE A 349 -31.41 -2.30 -15.02
C PHE A 349 -30.19 -1.70 -14.31
N LEU A 350 -29.01 -2.08 -14.77
CA LEU A 350 -27.78 -1.32 -14.50
C LEU A 350 -27.54 -0.39 -15.69
N PRO A 351 -27.48 0.94 -15.48
CA PRO A 351 -27.22 1.88 -16.56
C PRO A 351 -25.85 1.57 -17.19
N ALA A 352 -25.77 1.68 -18.51
CA ALA A 352 -24.60 1.27 -19.29
C ALA A 352 -23.33 2.07 -18.96
N ARG A 353 -23.47 3.32 -18.46
CA ARG A 353 -22.38 4.20 -18.06
C ARG A 353 -22.83 5.15 -16.94
N ASN A 354 -22.24 5.01 -15.76
CA ASN A 354 -22.41 5.92 -14.61
C ASN A 354 -21.01 6.25 -14.05
N PRO A 355 -20.68 7.51 -13.67
CA PRO A 355 -19.41 7.88 -13.04
C PRO A 355 -18.95 6.92 -11.92
N GLY A 356 -19.86 6.42 -11.07
CA GLY A 356 -19.50 5.45 -10.03
C GLY A 356 -18.92 4.14 -10.57
N GLN A 357 -19.35 3.67 -11.74
CA GLN A 357 -18.78 2.48 -12.38
C GLN A 357 -17.42 2.78 -13.00
N GLN A 358 -17.24 3.95 -13.62
CA GLN A 358 -15.95 4.37 -14.20
C GLN A 358 -14.89 4.53 -13.11
N LEU A 359 -15.24 5.19 -12.00
CA LEU A 359 -14.36 5.33 -10.84
C LEU A 359 -13.95 3.96 -10.27
N ALA A 360 -14.87 3.00 -10.18
CA ALA A 360 -14.54 1.65 -9.73
C ALA A 360 -13.50 0.96 -10.65
N TRP A 361 -13.62 1.11 -11.97
CA TRP A 361 -12.67 0.55 -12.92
C TRP A 361 -11.28 1.22 -12.91
N LEU A 362 -11.20 2.48 -12.48
CA LEU A 362 -9.92 3.19 -12.30
C LEU A 362 -9.30 2.94 -10.92
N ALA A 363 -10.10 2.95 -9.86
CA ALA A 363 -9.61 2.86 -8.48
C ALA A 363 -9.11 1.45 -8.11
N VAL A 364 -9.77 0.40 -8.60
CA VAL A 364 -9.39 -0.99 -8.29
C VAL A 364 -7.97 -1.35 -8.74
N PRO A 365 -7.55 -1.15 -10.01
CA PRO A 365 -6.18 -1.48 -10.41
C PRO A 365 -5.13 -0.67 -9.66
N ALA A 366 -5.39 0.62 -9.40
CA ALA A 366 -4.52 1.45 -8.58
C ALA A 366 -4.39 0.92 -7.15
N THR A 367 -5.50 0.50 -6.54
CA THR A 367 -5.51 -0.08 -5.18
C THR A 367 -4.75 -1.40 -5.14
N VAL A 368 -4.93 -2.29 -6.12
CA VAL A 368 -4.19 -3.56 -6.22
C VAL A 368 -2.69 -3.30 -6.38
N ALA A 369 -2.29 -2.35 -7.24
CA ALA A 369 -0.90 -1.96 -7.41
C ALA A 369 -0.29 -1.39 -6.13
N LEU A 370 -1.01 -0.51 -5.42
CA LEU A 370 -0.58 0.03 -4.12
C LEU A 370 -0.44 -1.06 -3.05
N ILE A 371 -1.38 -2.00 -2.97
CA ILE A 371 -1.28 -3.14 -2.02
C ILE A 371 -0.06 -4.01 -2.35
N LEU A 372 0.20 -4.28 -3.63
CA LEU A 372 1.38 -5.04 -4.05
C LEU A 372 2.68 -4.35 -3.62
N LEU A 373 2.80 -3.05 -3.89
CA LEU A 373 4.02 -2.28 -3.66
C LEU A 373 4.22 -1.91 -2.19
N LEU A 374 3.16 -1.52 -1.48
CA LEU A 374 3.26 -0.97 -0.12
C LEU A 374 3.03 -2.01 0.98
N ILE A 375 2.44 -3.16 0.66
CA ILE A 375 2.13 -4.20 1.66
C ILE A 375 2.81 -5.52 1.29
N ILE A 376 2.48 -6.11 0.15
CA ILE A 376 2.90 -7.48 -0.19
C ILE A 376 4.42 -7.57 -0.34
N GLN A 377 5.04 -6.66 -1.11
CA GLN A 377 6.48 -6.68 -1.33
C GLN A 377 7.28 -6.46 -0.02
N PRO A 378 6.98 -5.45 0.82
CA PRO A 378 7.64 -5.29 2.12
C PRO A 378 7.45 -6.48 3.06
N VAL A 379 6.24 -7.04 3.14
CA VAL A 379 5.94 -8.21 3.98
C VAL A 379 6.71 -9.44 3.49
N ALA A 380 6.75 -9.68 2.18
CA ALA A 380 7.51 -10.80 1.60
C ALA A 380 9.01 -10.68 1.90
N ARG A 381 9.59 -9.48 1.71
CA ARG A 381 11.01 -9.23 2.02
C ARG A 381 11.30 -9.43 3.51
N ASN A 382 10.44 -8.89 4.38
CA ASN A 382 10.65 -9.02 5.82
C ASN A 382 10.47 -10.46 6.31
N TYR A 383 9.54 -11.22 5.72
CA TYR A 383 9.37 -12.64 5.98
C TYR A 383 10.63 -13.42 5.64
N VAL A 384 11.23 -13.19 4.46
CA VAL A 384 12.50 -13.84 4.06
C VAL A 384 13.62 -13.51 5.04
N LEU A 385 13.84 -12.21 5.32
CA LEU A 385 14.88 -11.77 6.25
C LEU A 385 14.70 -12.40 7.64
N SER A 386 13.54 -12.21 8.27
CA SER A 386 13.28 -12.74 9.61
C SER A 386 13.32 -14.27 9.69
N SER A 387 12.95 -14.97 8.62
CA SER A 387 13.03 -16.43 8.55
C SER A 387 14.47 -16.94 8.47
N ASN A 388 15.37 -16.16 7.87
CA ASN A 388 16.76 -16.57 7.60
C ASN A 388 17.76 -16.06 8.66
N GLU A 389 17.36 -15.06 9.44
CA GLU A 389 18.15 -14.44 10.50
C GLU A 389 18.17 -15.29 11.78
N ARG A 390 19.35 -15.37 12.41
CA ARG A 390 19.51 -15.97 13.74
C ARG A 390 20.43 -15.12 14.58
N VAL A 391 20.10 -15.08 15.87
CA VAL A 391 20.92 -14.44 16.89
C VAL A 391 21.14 -15.45 18.00
N GLU A 392 22.39 -15.82 18.22
CA GLU A 392 22.82 -16.69 19.31
C GLU A 392 23.54 -15.85 20.36
N GLY A 393 23.40 -16.19 21.64
CA GLY A 393 24.12 -15.53 22.73
C GLY A 393 23.22 -14.98 23.82
N THR A 394 23.83 -14.36 24.84
CA THR A 394 23.11 -13.79 25.97
C THR A 394 23.44 -12.30 26.11
N PRO A 395 22.43 -11.42 26.25
CA PRO A 395 22.64 -9.99 26.40
C PRO A 395 23.09 -9.64 27.83
N ASN A 396 24.28 -10.09 28.22
CA ASN A 396 24.92 -9.71 29.49
C ASN A 396 25.53 -8.31 29.38
N GLU A 397 25.81 -7.62 30.50
CA GLU A 397 26.48 -6.32 30.42
C GLU A 397 27.88 -6.43 29.81
N ALA A 398 28.26 -5.42 29.03
CA ALA A 398 29.56 -5.37 28.38
C ALA A 398 30.65 -4.95 29.37
N GLY A 399 31.74 -5.72 29.43
CA GLY A 399 32.93 -5.33 30.16
C GLY A 399 33.57 -4.08 29.54
N LYS A 400 34.09 -3.19 30.39
CA LYS A 400 34.87 -2.03 29.93
C LYS A 400 36.28 -2.50 29.53
N ALA A 401 36.68 -2.20 28.30
CA ALA A 401 38.04 -2.46 27.85
C ALA A 401 39.06 -1.67 28.68
N SER A 402 40.12 -2.36 29.09
CA SER A 402 41.30 -1.70 29.66
C SER A 402 42.12 -1.05 28.52
N PRO A 403 42.58 0.20 28.68
CA PRO A 403 43.48 0.84 27.72
C PRO A 403 44.76 0.01 27.53
N SER A 404 45.23 -0.12 26.29
CA SER A 404 46.48 -0.80 26.00
C SER A 404 47.68 0.05 26.41
N VAL A 405 48.52 -0.44 27.32
CA VAL A 405 49.81 0.09 27.76
C VAL A 405 50.94 -0.31 26.80
N LEU A 406 50.76 -1.35 25.99
CA LEU A 406 51.72 -1.91 25.04
C LEU A 406 53.02 -2.31 25.71
N ASP A 407 52.94 -3.24 26.66
CA ASP A 407 54.08 -3.76 27.44
C ASP A 407 54.68 -5.06 26.86
N GLY A 408 54.19 -5.52 25.71
CA GLY A 408 54.60 -6.77 25.07
C GLY A 408 53.80 -7.98 25.51
N THR A 409 52.74 -7.79 26.31
CA THR A 409 51.80 -8.85 26.69
C THR A 409 50.45 -8.69 26.00
N VAL A 410 49.62 -9.72 26.10
CA VAL A 410 48.29 -9.78 25.51
C VAL A 410 47.26 -9.68 26.64
N ALA A 411 46.24 -8.84 26.44
CA ALA A 411 45.12 -8.73 27.36
C ALA A 411 44.19 -9.94 27.24
N TRP A 412 43.86 -10.33 26.01
CA TRP A 412 43.08 -11.52 25.69
C TRP A 412 43.25 -11.93 24.22
N VAL A 413 42.90 -13.19 23.92
CA VAL A 413 42.84 -13.76 22.58
C VAL A 413 41.43 -14.28 22.35
N SER A 414 40.80 -13.91 21.24
CA SER A 414 39.46 -14.40 20.89
C SER A 414 39.48 -15.91 20.61
N LYS A 415 38.29 -16.53 20.60
CA LYS A 415 38.13 -17.83 19.94
C LYS A 415 38.44 -17.71 18.44
N SER A 416 38.59 -18.85 17.76
CA SER A 416 38.88 -18.88 16.33
C SER A 416 37.78 -18.20 15.52
N LEU A 417 38.19 -17.24 14.70
CA LEU A 417 37.46 -16.37 13.79
C LEU A 417 38.06 -16.51 12.37
N PRO A 418 37.88 -17.65 11.70
CA PRO A 418 38.47 -17.87 10.39
C PRO A 418 37.96 -16.85 9.37
N GLY A 419 38.90 -16.33 8.57
CA GLY A 419 38.63 -15.36 7.51
C GLY A 419 38.52 -13.90 7.98
N SER A 420 38.56 -13.63 9.29
CA SER A 420 38.42 -12.28 9.85
C SER A 420 39.66 -11.85 10.62
N GLY A 421 39.89 -10.55 10.69
CA GLY A 421 40.98 -9.97 11.47
C GLY A 421 40.59 -8.67 12.15
N ALA A 422 41.45 -8.21 13.05
CA ALA A 422 41.31 -6.97 13.80
C ALA A 422 41.12 -5.74 12.89
N GLU A 423 41.68 -5.77 11.68
CA GLU A 423 41.59 -4.70 10.69
C GLU A 423 40.14 -4.32 10.30
N GLN A 424 39.21 -5.26 10.40
CA GLN A 424 37.79 -5.08 10.09
C GLN A 424 36.92 -4.88 11.34
N ALA A 425 37.52 -4.91 12.53
CA ALA A 425 36.80 -4.76 13.78
C ALA A 425 36.34 -3.31 14.00
N ILE A 426 35.12 -3.16 14.48
CA ILE A 426 34.56 -1.87 14.88
C ILE A 426 34.24 -1.86 16.37
N GLY A 427 34.49 -0.73 17.01
CA GLY A 427 34.10 -0.50 18.39
C GLY A 427 32.66 -0.07 18.50
N THR A 428 31.95 -0.61 19.48
CA THR A 428 30.61 -0.20 19.88
C THR A 428 30.61 0.11 21.37
N ARG A 429 29.51 0.66 21.88
CA ARG A 429 29.33 0.87 23.32
C ARG A 429 29.33 -0.45 24.11
N TYR A 430 28.96 -1.55 23.45
CA TYR A 430 28.76 -2.84 24.08
C TYR A 430 29.85 -3.87 23.76
N GLY A 431 30.89 -3.50 23.01
CA GLY A 431 31.93 -4.46 22.64
C GLY A 431 32.54 -4.18 21.28
N ILE A 432 33.14 -5.22 20.72
CA ILE A 432 33.84 -5.17 19.44
C ILE A 432 33.08 -6.06 18.46
N ALA A 433 32.52 -5.46 17.41
CA ALA A 433 31.89 -6.24 16.34
C ALA A 433 32.93 -6.61 15.29
N VAL A 434 32.93 -7.88 14.88
CA VAL A 434 33.83 -8.43 13.87
C VAL A 434 33.00 -9.12 12.79
N PRO A 435 33.11 -8.70 11.52
CA PRO A 435 32.39 -9.35 10.43
C PRO A 435 33.13 -10.61 10.01
N ARG A 436 32.41 -11.65 9.62
CA ARG A 436 32.96 -12.92 9.13
C ARG A 436 32.36 -13.27 7.77
N GLN A 437 33.03 -14.17 7.06
CA GLN A 437 32.44 -14.83 5.90
C GLN A 437 31.11 -15.51 6.28
N SER A 438 30.27 -15.80 5.28
CA SER A 438 28.95 -16.41 5.48
C SER A 438 27.93 -15.54 6.22
N GLY A 439 28.00 -14.23 6.03
CA GLY A 439 27.02 -13.27 6.54
C GLY A 439 26.98 -13.18 8.07
N VAL A 440 28.03 -13.62 8.76
CA VAL A 440 28.08 -13.67 10.22
C VAL A 440 28.70 -12.42 10.80
N ILE A 441 28.13 -11.90 11.88
CA ILE A 441 28.70 -10.81 12.68
C ILE A 441 28.80 -11.30 14.12
N GLU A 442 30.00 -11.24 14.68
CA GLU A 442 30.24 -11.63 16.07
C GLU A 442 30.54 -10.40 16.92
N MET A 443 29.85 -10.28 18.04
CA MET A 443 30.12 -9.27 19.06
C MET A 443 30.96 -9.88 20.17
N LEU A 444 32.18 -9.41 20.30
CA LEU A 444 33.10 -9.79 21.37
C LEU A 444 33.01 -8.80 22.52
N ASP A 445 33.11 -9.31 23.74
CA ASP A 445 33.31 -8.49 24.93
C ASP A 445 34.67 -7.79 24.87
N ALA A 446 34.70 -6.47 25.02
CA ALA A 446 35.93 -5.71 24.81
C ALA A 446 36.97 -5.91 25.94
N ALA A 447 36.55 -6.36 27.12
CA ALA A 447 37.43 -6.63 28.26
C ALA A 447 38.04 -8.04 28.21
N THR A 448 37.33 -9.01 27.65
CA THR A 448 37.69 -10.44 27.73
C THR A 448 37.88 -11.15 26.39
N GLY A 449 37.41 -10.57 25.29
CA GLY A 449 37.43 -11.19 23.95
C GLY A 449 36.42 -12.34 23.77
N VAL A 450 35.55 -12.58 24.75
CA VAL A 450 34.55 -13.65 24.73
C VAL A 450 33.35 -13.24 23.87
N LEU A 451 32.82 -14.19 23.09
CA LEU A 451 31.61 -14.00 22.29
C LEU A 451 30.41 -13.65 23.19
N ARG A 452 29.77 -12.51 22.94
CA ARG A 452 28.52 -12.08 23.61
C ARG A 452 27.30 -12.52 22.82
N TRP A 453 27.28 -12.16 21.54
CA TRP A 453 26.27 -12.62 20.60
C TRP A 453 26.84 -12.81 19.19
N ARG A 454 26.20 -13.67 18.41
CA ARG A 454 26.48 -13.94 17.01
C ARG A 454 25.19 -13.74 16.22
N TYR A 455 25.24 -12.82 15.26
CA TYR A 455 24.23 -12.67 14.22
C TYR A 455 24.65 -13.50 13.01
N SER A 456 23.72 -14.25 12.41
CA SER A 456 23.96 -15.01 11.20
C SER A 456 22.74 -15.02 10.27
N ARG A 457 23.01 -15.18 8.98
CA ARG A 457 22.01 -15.31 7.91
C ARG A 457 22.29 -16.58 7.12
N SER A 458 21.29 -17.43 6.95
CA SER A 458 21.44 -18.65 6.13
C SER A 458 21.44 -18.41 4.63
N ASP A 459 21.01 -17.24 4.22
CA ASP A 459 20.86 -16.85 2.81
C ASP A 459 22.00 -15.97 2.30
N SER A 460 23.10 -15.86 3.05
CA SER A 460 24.26 -15.05 2.69
C SER A 460 25.56 -15.83 2.91
N ASP A 461 26.41 -15.87 1.90
CA ASP A 461 27.76 -16.46 1.93
C ASP A 461 28.88 -15.40 2.00
N GLU A 462 28.54 -14.13 1.86
CA GLU A 462 29.47 -13.00 1.80
C GLU A 462 29.84 -12.42 3.17
N GLN A 463 30.99 -11.75 3.27
CA GLN A 463 31.35 -11.01 4.48
C GLN A 463 30.71 -9.61 4.44
N PRO A 464 29.90 -9.21 5.45
CA PRO A 464 29.29 -7.89 5.44
C PRO A 464 30.30 -6.81 5.78
N ASN A 465 30.15 -5.64 5.17
CA ASN A 465 30.86 -4.43 5.58
C ASN A 465 30.11 -3.81 6.77
N ILE A 466 30.80 -3.55 7.87
CA ILE A 466 30.16 -3.11 9.12
C ILE A 466 30.69 -1.77 9.60
N VAL A 467 29.77 -0.96 10.13
CA VAL A 467 30.04 0.37 10.66
C VAL A 467 29.22 0.60 11.93
N ALA A 468 29.80 1.24 12.95
CA ALA A 468 29.06 1.58 14.17
C ALA A 468 28.42 2.97 14.05
N THR A 469 27.19 3.12 14.54
CA THR A 469 26.53 4.44 14.64
C THR A 469 27.20 5.32 15.69
N GLY A 470 26.96 6.64 15.62
CA GLY A 470 27.44 7.69 16.55
C GLY A 470 27.67 7.23 17.99
N ASP A 471 26.58 6.82 18.61
CA ASP A 471 26.54 6.50 20.04
C ASP A 471 27.05 5.08 20.36
N GLY A 472 27.46 4.33 19.34
CA GLY A 472 27.86 2.93 19.44
C GLY A 472 26.72 1.99 19.82
N ASP A 473 25.46 2.44 19.75
CA ASP A 473 24.27 1.66 20.12
C ASP A 473 23.82 0.70 19.01
N TYR A 474 24.22 0.94 17.77
CA TYR A 474 23.88 0.11 16.61
C TYR A 474 25.09 -0.22 15.76
N VAL A 475 25.01 -1.38 15.10
CA VAL A 475 25.90 -1.81 14.02
C VAL A 475 25.10 -1.79 12.72
N LEU A 476 25.54 -0.95 11.78
CA LEU A 476 25.05 -0.94 10.43
C LEU A 476 25.86 -1.92 9.60
N ALA A 477 25.20 -2.93 9.04
CA ALA A 477 25.82 -3.99 8.25
C ALA A 477 25.31 -3.94 6.81
N GLU A 478 26.22 -3.71 5.88
CA GLU A 478 25.99 -3.72 4.45
C GLU A 478 26.22 -5.13 3.89
N PHE A 479 25.20 -5.67 3.24
CA PHE A 479 25.25 -6.92 2.51
C PHE A 479 25.00 -6.64 1.03
N ALA A 480 25.74 -7.27 0.13
CA ALA A 480 25.58 -6.99 -1.29
C ALA A 480 24.20 -7.39 -1.79
N ASP A 481 23.54 -8.41 -1.22
CA ASP A 481 22.26 -8.96 -1.68
C ASP A 481 21.03 -8.15 -1.20
N VAL A 482 21.02 -7.68 0.05
CA VAL A 482 19.86 -7.03 0.67
C VAL A 482 20.06 -5.54 1.00
N GLY A 483 21.28 -5.02 0.89
CA GLY A 483 21.65 -3.67 1.29
C GLY A 483 21.96 -3.59 2.79
N TYR A 484 21.53 -2.50 3.43
CA TYR A 484 21.88 -2.21 4.82
C TYR A 484 20.88 -2.78 5.83
N LEU A 485 21.42 -3.45 6.86
CA LEU A 485 20.70 -3.92 8.03
C LEU A 485 21.20 -3.18 9.28
N LEU A 486 20.27 -2.64 10.06
CA LEU A 486 20.57 -2.01 11.34
C LEU A 486 20.41 -3.04 12.46
N LEU A 487 21.51 -3.41 13.11
CA LEU A 487 21.54 -4.33 14.23
C LEU A 487 21.71 -3.56 15.54
N ASP A 488 20.97 -3.95 16.56
CA ASP A 488 21.15 -3.47 17.93
C ASP A 488 22.49 -4.01 18.47
N ALA A 489 23.43 -3.14 18.83
CA ALA A 489 24.77 -3.56 19.24
C ALA A 489 24.76 -4.30 20.60
N ARG A 490 23.72 -4.10 21.42
CA ARG A 490 23.58 -4.78 22.71
C ARG A 490 23.14 -6.23 22.52
N THR A 491 22.19 -6.47 21.63
CA THR A 491 21.49 -7.77 21.50
C THR A 491 21.81 -8.56 20.22
N GLY A 492 22.26 -7.89 19.16
CA GLY A 492 22.48 -8.48 17.83
C GLY A 492 21.21 -8.59 16.97
N HIS A 493 20.04 -8.26 17.51
CA HIS A 493 18.80 -8.32 16.75
C HIS A 493 18.67 -7.16 15.76
N ARG A 494 18.14 -7.45 14.57
CA ARG A 494 17.79 -6.45 13.57
C ARG A 494 16.68 -5.53 14.08
N LYS A 495 16.93 -4.22 14.03
CA LYS A 495 15.95 -3.15 14.33
C LYS A 495 15.26 -2.65 13.07
N ALA A 496 16.01 -2.53 11.98
CA ALA A 496 15.49 -2.09 10.70
C ALA A 496 16.27 -2.75 9.55
N ALA A 497 15.61 -2.88 8.39
CA ALA A 497 16.27 -3.14 7.12
C ALA A 497 15.98 -1.95 6.21
N TRP A 498 17.04 -1.33 5.69
CA TRP A 498 16.87 -0.14 4.88
C TRP A 498 16.09 -0.46 3.59
N PRO A 499 15.36 0.52 3.02
CA PRO A 499 14.61 0.34 1.79
C PRO A 499 15.50 -0.17 0.64
N GLY A 500 14.96 -1.01 -0.26
CA GLY A 500 15.77 -1.59 -1.35
C GLY A 500 16.43 -0.57 -2.29
N HIS A 501 15.84 0.63 -2.44
CA HIS A 501 16.39 1.70 -3.26
C HIS A 501 17.62 2.40 -2.67
N THR A 502 17.97 2.12 -1.40
CA THR A 502 19.18 2.67 -0.77
C THR A 502 20.40 1.75 -0.93
N ARG A 503 20.24 0.59 -1.60
CA ARG A 503 21.30 -0.42 -1.77
C ARG A 503 22.55 0.16 -2.45
N ASP A 504 22.36 1.07 -3.41
CA ASP A 504 23.44 1.66 -4.19
C ASP A 504 24.02 2.94 -3.56
N ARG A 505 23.54 3.33 -2.37
CA ARG A 505 24.07 4.49 -1.64
C ARG A 505 25.28 4.06 -0.82
N LEU A 506 26.39 4.78 -0.92
CA LEU A 506 27.60 4.56 -0.14
C LEU A 506 27.55 5.38 1.15
N ILE A 507 28.02 4.81 2.26
CA ILE A 507 28.20 5.57 3.52
C ILE A 507 29.39 6.52 3.33
N GLN A 508 29.12 7.83 3.31
CA GLN A 508 30.14 8.88 3.28
C GLN A 508 30.70 9.13 4.68
N GLN A 509 29.82 9.14 5.69
CA GLN A 509 30.19 9.27 7.09
C GLN A 509 29.22 8.48 7.96
N ALA A 510 29.77 7.75 8.93
CA ALA A 510 29.01 6.95 9.87
C ALA A 510 28.37 7.75 11.01
N GLN A 511 28.95 8.92 11.30
CA GLN A 511 28.67 9.70 12.51
C GLN A 511 28.84 11.21 12.27
N PRO A 512 27.76 12.00 12.11
CA PRO A 512 26.39 11.55 11.84
C PRO A 512 26.27 10.82 10.51
N LEU A 513 25.21 10.03 10.35
CA LEU A 513 25.02 9.15 9.20
C LEU A 513 24.69 9.96 7.94
N LEU A 514 25.63 9.95 7.00
CA LEU A 514 25.52 10.54 5.68
C LEU A 514 25.74 9.48 4.63
N THR A 515 24.86 9.50 3.62
CA THR A 515 25.00 8.61 2.46
C THR A 515 25.08 9.44 1.20
N GLY A 516 25.82 8.95 0.22
CA GLY A 516 25.95 9.58 -1.07
C GLY A 516 26.20 8.54 -2.15
N GLY A 517 26.02 8.93 -3.39
CA GLY A 517 26.29 8.05 -4.51
C GLY A 517 26.07 8.74 -5.85
N PRO A 518 26.65 8.20 -6.92
CA PRO A 518 26.42 8.69 -8.26
C PRO A 518 24.95 8.49 -8.63
N ALA A 519 24.24 9.55 -8.99
CA ALA A 519 22.88 9.43 -9.52
C ALA A 519 22.91 9.13 -11.02
N PRO A 520 21.88 8.45 -11.57
CA PRO A 520 21.69 8.32 -13.01
C PRO A 520 21.63 9.71 -13.65
N GLY A 521 22.64 10.06 -14.45
CA GLY A 521 22.80 11.41 -15.04
C GLY A 521 24.07 12.17 -14.61
N GLY A 522 24.91 11.59 -13.76
CA GLY A 522 26.25 12.11 -13.46
C GLY A 522 26.30 13.21 -12.40
N SER A 523 25.20 13.48 -11.68
CA SER A 523 25.21 14.30 -10.48
C SER A 523 25.29 13.43 -9.23
N SER A 524 26.24 13.72 -8.35
CA SER A 524 26.26 13.08 -7.04
C SER A 524 25.21 13.74 -6.14
N LYS A 525 24.52 12.94 -5.31
CA LYS A 525 23.59 13.45 -4.28
C LYS A 525 24.10 13.12 -2.89
N LEU A 526 23.79 13.99 -1.94
CA LEU A 526 24.08 13.78 -0.53
C LEU A 526 22.77 13.68 0.25
N HIS A 527 22.65 12.67 1.10
CA HIS A 527 21.46 12.42 1.89
C HIS A 527 21.79 12.40 3.38
N GLY A 528 21.03 13.16 4.16
CA GLY A 528 20.95 12.99 5.61
C GLY A 528 19.98 11.88 5.93
N VAL A 529 20.44 10.82 6.59
CA VAL A 529 19.64 9.61 6.83
C VAL A 529 19.55 9.35 8.34
N ASP A 530 18.42 8.84 8.79
CA ASP A 530 18.26 8.28 10.12
C ASP A 530 18.85 6.86 10.19
N PRO A 531 19.18 6.32 11.38
CA PRO A 531 19.77 5.00 11.49
C PRO A 531 18.94 3.88 10.84
N ASP A 532 17.62 4.01 10.80
CA ASP A 532 16.69 3.04 10.19
C ASP A 532 16.62 3.12 8.65
N GLY A 533 17.31 4.08 8.05
CA GLY A 533 17.39 4.26 6.60
C GLY A 533 16.37 5.26 6.04
N HIS A 534 15.57 5.90 6.89
CA HIS A 534 14.68 6.96 6.44
C HIS A 534 15.46 8.24 6.10
N GLU A 535 15.16 8.78 4.92
CA GLU A 535 15.77 10.02 4.43
C GLU A 535 15.13 11.22 5.12
N ARG A 536 15.97 12.06 5.75
CA ARG A 536 15.55 13.32 6.37
C ARG A 536 15.58 14.48 5.38
N TRP A 537 16.63 14.54 4.56
CA TRP A 537 16.82 15.57 3.56
C TRP A 537 17.79 15.09 2.47
N THR A 538 17.71 15.75 1.32
CA THR A 538 18.59 15.53 0.17
C THR A 538 19.18 16.85 -0.29
N PHE A 539 20.48 16.84 -0.59
CA PHE A 539 21.22 17.95 -1.16
C PHE A 539 21.73 17.58 -2.56
N GLU A 540 21.39 18.43 -3.53
CA GLU A 540 21.75 18.26 -4.94
C GLU A 540 22.46 19.54 -5.42
N PRO A 541 23.79 19.52 -5.62
CA PRO A 541 24.55 20.70 -6.02
C PRO A 541 24.39 21.05 -7.50
N GLY A 542 24.03 20.08 -8.36
CA GLY A 542 23.86 20.29 -9.81
C GLY A 542 24.40 19.12 -10.64
N GLY A 543 24.29 19.23 -11.97
CA GLY A 543 24.83 18.25 -12.92
C GLY A 543 26.37 18.23 -12.92
N CYS A 544 26.98 17.11 -13.30
CA CYS A 544 28.44 16.99 -13.44
C CYS A 544 29.27 17.32 -12.20
N THR A 545 28.75 16.94 -11.02
CA THR A 545 29.40 17.21 -9.74
C THR A 545 29.83 15.91 -9.05
N ASP A 546 31.03 15.94 -8.48
CA ASP A 546 31.47 14.96 -7.48
C ASP A 546 31.26 15.54 -6.08
N LEU A 547 30.88 14.69 -5.13
CA LEU A 547 30.56 15.08 -3.77
C LEU A 547 31.31 14.23 -2.75
N GLY A 548 32.12 14.90 -1.93
CA GLY A 548 32.54 14.41 -0.62
C GLY A 548 31.82 15.19 0.47
N ALA A 549 31.59 14.59 1.63
CA ALA A 549 31.02 15.32 2.76
C ALA A 549 31.59 14.83 4.09
N VAL A 550 31.76 15.76 5.02
CA VAL A 550 31.96 15.44 6.43
C VAL A 550 30.97 16.19 7.28
N ALA A 551 30.74 15.69 8.49
CA ALA A 551 29.82 16.33 9.40
C ALA A 551 30.34 16.40 10.83
N THR A 552 29.94 17.47 11.49
CA THR A 552 30.07 17.69 12.93
C THR A 552 28.73 17.37 13.59
N ALA A 553 28.60 17.65 14.89
CA ALA A 553 27.36 17.40 15.63
C ALA A 553 26.15 18.21 15.11
N GLU A 554 26.38 19.36 14.46
CA GLU A 554 25.30 20.25 14.01
C GLU A 554 25.37 20.62 12.52
N THR A 555 26.51 20.43 11.87
CA THR A 555 26.74 20.97 10.52
C THR A 555 27.45 19.97 9.63
N VAL A 556 26.97 19.84 8.40
CA VAL A 556 27.59 19.09 7.31
C VAL A 556 28.36 20.06 6.44
N VAL A 557 29.60 19.74 6.07
CA VAL A 557 30.37 20.45 5.05
C VAL A 557 30.51 19.53 3.85
N ALA A 558 29.85 19.89 2.76
CA ALA A 558 29.94 19.23 1.47
C ALA A 558 31.03 19.90 0.62
N PHE A 559 31.88 19.09 0.02
CA PHE A 559 32.92 19.47 -0.92
C PHE A 559 32.42 19.10 -2.31
N VAL A 560 32.12 20.11 -3.11
CA VAL A 560 31.55 19.96 -4.45
C VAL A 560 32.66 20.20 -5.47
N GLY A 561 32.98 19.15 -6.22
CA GLY A 561 33.90 19.23 -7.35
C GLY A 561 33.13 19.37 -8.65
N HIS A 562 33.50 20.32 -9.52
CA HIS A 562 32.87 20.52 -10.83
C HIS A 562 33.71 19.85 -11.93
N SER A 563 33.08 19.04 -12.78
CA SER A 563 33.81 18.23 -13.80
C SER A 563 33.50 18.56 -15.26
N CYS A 564 32.38 19.24 -15.56
CA CYS A 564 31.99 19.56 -16.94
C CYS A 564 32.14 21.04 -17.32
N ASN A 565 32.22 21.93 -16.34
CA ASN A 565 32.27 23.39 -16.54
C ASN A 565 33.54 23.93 -15.85
N ASP A 566 34.10 25.05 -16.34
CA ASP A 566 35.21 25.77 -15.70
C ASP A 566 34.79 26.49 -14.38
N GLU A 567 33.76 25.97 -13.70
CA GLU A 567 33.34 26.47 -12.39
C GLU A 567 34.33 26.01 -11.32
N PRO A 568 34.73 26.90 -10.39
CA PRO A 568 35.63 26.51 -9.32
C PRO A 568 34.94 25.52 -8.38
N ASP A 569 35.72 24.65 -7.76
CA ASP A 569 35.25 23.81 -6.66
C ASP A 569 34.69 24.68 -5.52
N GLU A 570 33.71 24.16 -4.79
CA GLU A 570 33.12 24.89 -3.67
C GLU A 570 32.98 24.03 -2.41
N MET A 571 32.97 24.71 -1.28
CA MET A 571 32.52 24.16 0.00
C MET A 571 31.15 24.73 0.31
N THR A 572 30.20 23.85 0.58
CA THR A 572 28.85 24.22 0.97
C THR A 572 28.53 23.61 2.34
N ALA A 573 28.21 24.45 3.32
CA ALA A 573 27.74 23.99 4.62
C ALA A 573 26.22 23.86 4.66
N LEU A 574 25.75 22.79 5.29
CA LEU A 574 24.36 22.45 5.47
C LEU A 574 24.06 22.24 6.95
N ASP A 575 22.90 22.70 7.41
CA ASP A 575 22.36 22.33 8.71
C ASP A 575 22.09 20.81 8.75
N LEU A 576 22.64 20.11 9.74
CA LEU A 576 22.57 18.65 9.80
C LEU A 576 21.13 18.11 9.90
N LYS A 577 20.22 18.86 10.54
CA LYS A 577 18.84 18.41 10.78
C LYS A 577 17.96 18.63 9.56
N SER A 578 18.08 19.76 8.90
CA SER A 578 17.19 20.20 7.82
C SER A 578 17.78 20.09 6.42
N GLY A 579 19.10 19.93 6.29
CA GLY A 579 19.80 19.98 5.00
C GLY A 579 19.84 21.36 4.36
N LYS A 580 19.38 22.41 5.08
CA LYS A 580 19.38 23.78 4.55
C LYS A 580 20.79 24.32 4.46
N ARG A 581 21.09 24.95 3.33
CA ARG A 581 22.35 25.66 3.10
C ARG A 581 22.53 26.79 4.10
N LEU A 582 23.65 26.77 4.81
CA LEU A 582 24.09 27.80 5.75
C LEU A 582 24.98 28.83 5.03
N TRP A 583 25.95 28.35 4.26
CA TRP A 583 26.86 29.17 3.47
C TRP A 583 27.47 28.34 2.34
N THR A 584 27.99 29.04 1.33
CA THR A 584 28.79 28.50 0.24
C THR A 584 30.01 29.39 0.06
N LYS A 585 31.20 28.79 -0.05
CA LYS A 585 32.47 29.50 -0.29
C LYS A 585 33.23 28.77 -1.39
N ALA A 586 33.86 29.54 -2.27
CA ALA A 586 34.78 28.98 -3.25
C ALA A 586 35.91 28.24 -2.52
N SER A 587 36.16 27.02 -2.95
CA SER A 587 37.28 26.20 -2.50
C SER A 587 38.43 26.49 -3.46
N ALA A 588 39.54 27.03 -2.95
CA ALA A 588 40.77 27.07 -3.74
C ALA A 588 41.28 25.64 -3.86
N ASP A 589 40.87 24.96 -4.93
CA ASP A 589 41.23 23.62 -5.37
C ASP A 589 40.97 22.47 -4.38
N ALA A 590 40.14 21.50 -4.81
CA ALA A 590 39.94 20.15 -4.27
C ALA A 590 40.55 19.85 -2.88
N TYR A 591 39.92 20.33 -1.80
CA TYR A 591 40.26 19.89 -0.45
C TYR A 591 40.15 18.37 -0.35
N ARG A 592 41.29 17.69 -0.25
CA ARG A 592 41.33 16.23 -0.13
C ARG A 592 41.38 15.82 1.34
N ARG A 593 40.56 14.83 1.70
CA ARG A 593 40.57 14.14 3.01
C ARG A 593 40.30 15.06 4.21
N PRO A 594 39.12 15.68 4.26
CA PRO A 594 38.69 16.40 5.45
C PRO A 594 38.67 15.49 6.68
N VAL A 595 39.06 16.04 7.83
CA VAL A 595 38.99 15.35 9.13
C VAL A 595 38.23 16.22 10.11
N VAL A 596 37.25 15.62 10.80
CA VAL A 596 36.51 16.30 11.87
C VAL A 596 37.20 16.02 13.19
N VAL A 597 37.59 17.08 13.90
CA VAL A 597 38.25 16.99 15.20
C VAL A 597 37.90 18.20 16.06
N ALA A 598 37.55 17.97 17.33
CA ALA A 598 37.13 19.02 18.27
C ALA A 598 36.02 19.96 17.72
N GLY A 599 35.12 19.44 16.88
CA GLY A 599 34.02 20.23 16.27
C GLY A 599 34.44 21.12 15.10
N LEU A 600 35.71 21.08 14.68
CA LEU A 600 36.21 21.77 13.50
C LEU A 600 36.37 20.80 12.33
N VAL A 601 36.32 21.34 11.12
CA VAL A 601 36.64 20.61 9.90
C VAL A 601 38.03 21.02 9.46
N VAL A 602 38.99 20.10 9.54
CA VAL A 602 40.37 20.35 9.10
C VAL A 602 40.51 19.87 7.66
N VAL A 603 40.99 20.76 6.81
CA VAL A 603 41.23 20.51 5.39
C VAL A 603 42.69 20.74 5.04
N ALA A 604 43.19 19.98 4.07
CA ALA A 604 44.54 20.11 3.54
C ALA A 604 44.55 21.10 2.36
N GLU A 605 45.28 22.22 2.50
CA GLU A 605 45.45 23.20 1.42
C GLU A 605 46.44 22.61 0.39
N PRO A 606 46.04 22.44 -0.89
CA PRO A 606 46.89 21.83 -1.91
C PRO A 606 48.15 22.66 -2.17
N GLY A 607 49.21 21.99 -2.62
CA GLY A 607 50.46 22.63 -3.04
C GLY A 607 50.71 22.50 -4.54
N ASP A 608 51.62 23.32 -5.05
CA ASP A 608 51.86 23.49 -6.49
C ASP A 608 52.43 22.24 -7.20
N ASP A 609 53.04 21.27 -6.48
CA ASP A 609 53.68 20.08 -7.10
C ASP A 609 54.01 18.91 -6.15
N SER A 610 53.53 18.92 -4.89
CA SER A 610 53.88 17.92 -3.86
C SER A 610 52.68 17.08 -3.40
N ASP A 611 52.92 15.80 -3.10
CA ASP A 611 51.95 14.92 -2.40
C ASP A 611 51.59 15.44 -1.00
N ALA A 612 52.44 16.31 -0.42
CA ALA A 612 52.22 16.95 0.86
C ALA A 612 51.54 18.32 0.68
N PRO A 613 50.51 18.64 1.50
CA PRO A 613 49.86 19.94 1.46
C PRO A 613 50.78 21.06 1.95
N VAL A 614 50.48 22.32 1.60
CA VAL A 614 51.27 23.48 2.04
C VAL A 614 50.91 23.88 3.48
N ALA A 615 49.64 23.72 3.83
CA ALA A 615 49.14 23.97 5.17
C ALA A 615 47.90 23.11 5.47
N LEU A 616 47.60 22.98 6.76
CA LEU A 616 46.34 22.45 7.25
C LEU A 616 45.53 23.62 7.81
N ALA A 617 44.29 23.78 7.35
CA ALA A 617 43.39 24.83 7.81
C ALA A 617 42.22 24.22 8.58
N ALA A 618 41.97 24.70 9.80
CA ALA A 618 40.78 24.32 10.55
C ALA A 618 39.69 25.34 10.35
N ILE A 619 38.56 24.86 9.84
CA ILE A 619 37.40 25.65 9.47
C ILE A 619 36.32 25.44 10.53
N ASP A 620 35.73 26.53 11.00
CA ASP A 620 34.48 26.49 11.72
C ASP A 620 33.37 26.08 10.74
N PRO A 621 32.76 24.90 10.89
CA PRO A 621 31.80 24.40 9.91
C PRO A 621 30.56 25.29 9.81
N ARG A 622 30.21 26.05 10.86
CA ARG A 622 28.99 26.85 10.91
C ARG A 622 29.12 28.18 10.19
N THR A 623 30.30 28.79 10.20
CA THR A 623 30.57 30.09 9.55
C THR A 623 31.45 29.99 8.30
N GLY A 624 32.19 28.89 8.18
CA GLY A 624 33.20 28.68 7.14
C GLY A 624 34.48 29.48 7.37
N ASP A 625 34.70 30.02 8.58
CA ASP A 625 35.87 30.83 8.88
C ASP A 625 37.04 29.98 9.36
N VAL A 626 38.23 30.34 8.93
CA VAL A 626 39.47 29.65 9.34
C VAL A 626 39.82 30.08 10.76
N ARG A 627 39.79 29.13 11.70
CA ARG A 627 40.14 29.34 13.13
C ARG A 627 41.63 29.38 13.34
N TRP A 628 42.36 28.51 12.64
CA TRP A 628 43.81 28.47 12.65
C TRP A 628 44.33 27.82 11.37
N ARG A 629 45.59 28.11 11.07
CA ARG A 629 46.36 27.49 9.98
C ARG A 629 47.65 26.94 10.55
N TRP A 630 47.96 25.70 10.19
CA TRP A 630 49.20 25.03 10.58
C TRP A 630 50.06 24.79 9.33
N PRO A 631 51.23 25.45 9.20
CA PRO A 631 52.07 25.30 8.03
C PRO A 631 52.74 23.92 8.02
N VAL A 632 52.62 23.22 6.89
CA VAL A 632 53.27 21.92 6.71
C VAL A 632 54.72 22.16 6.28
N PRO A 633 55.71 21.53 6.93
CA PRO A 633 57.10 21.72 6.56
C PRO A 633 57.37 21.30 5.11
N ARG A 634 57.97 22.20 4.31
CA ARG A 634 58.33 21.94 2.90
C ARG A 634 59.30 20.78 2.69
N THR A 635 59.97 20.35 3.75
CA THR A 635 60.87 19.19 3.75
C THR A 635 60.12 17.87 3.84
N TRP A 636 58.80 17.87 3.95
CA TRP A 636 57.98 16.66 3.98
C TRP A 636 57.51 16.32 2.57
N ALA A 637 57.51 15.03 2.24
CA ALA A 637 57.20 14.54 0.91
C ALA A 637 56.37 13.26 0.92
N CYS A 638 55.87 12.82 2.09
CA CYS A 638 54.93 11.71 2.12
C CYS A 638 53.50 12.19 1.93
N ARG A 639 52.64 11.23 1.58
CA ARG A 639 51.20 11.40 1.63
C ARG A 639 50.79 11.63 3.09
N THR A 640 50.51 12.89 3.44
CA THR A 640 50.10 13.28 4.79
C THR A 640 48.84 12.52 5.21
N LEU A 641 48.93 11.82 6.35
CA LEU A 641 47.80 11.13 6.97
C LEU A 641 47.29 11.96 8.13
N LEU A 642 45.98 12.22 8.13
CA LEU A 642 45.29 12.98 9.16
C LEU A 642 44.35 12.05 9.92
N ASN A 643 44.45 12.03 11.25
CA ASN A 643 43.57 11.26 12.12
C ASN A 643 43.13 12.10 13.32
N ALA A 644 41.85 12.00 13.70
CA ALA A 644 41.35 12.60 14.93
C ALA A 644 41.65 11.68 16.13
N ALA A 645 42.20 12.24 17.21
CA ALA A 645 42.49 11.54 18.46
C ALA A 645 42.12 12.40 19.66
N GLY A 646 40.87 12.28 20.13
CA GLY A 646 40.33 13.13 21.19
C GLY A 646 40.37 14.60 20.77
N LYS A 647 41.15 15.42 21.48
CA LYS A 647 41.36 16.84 21.16
C LYS A 647 42.51 17.11 20.20
N TYR A 648 43.23 16.08 19.77
CA TYR A 648 44.40 16.21 18.91
C TYR A 648 44.07 15.83 17.46
N LEU A 649 44.57 16.63 16.53
CA LEU A 649 44.78 16.19 15.16
C LEU A 649 46.17 15.55 15.08
N VAL A 650 46.21 14.26 14.75
CA VAL A 650 47.46 13.52 14.55
C VAL A 650 47.80 13.54 13.07
N VAL A 651 48.94 14.14 12.76
CA VAL A 651 49.52 14.26 11.42
C VAL A 651 50.70 13.30 11.33
N VAL A 652 50.63 12.36 10.39
CA VAL A 652 51.70 11.40 10.12
C VAL A 652 52.24 11.65 8.72
N ASP A 653 53.54 11.90 8.63
CA ASP A 653 54.26 12.21 7.40
C ASP A 653 55.70 11.66 7.44
N CYS A 654 56.55 12.05 6.50
CA CYS A 654 57.95 11.66 6.47
C CYS A 654 58.88 12.82 6.06
N PRO A 655 60.00 13.03 6.77
CA PRO A 655 60.94 14.10 6.44
C PRO A 655 61.95 13.67 5.36
N GLY A 656 61.99 14.34 4.21
CA GLY A 656 62.93 14.05 3.12
C GLY A 656 62.31 14.26 1.74
N PRO A 657 63.06 14.02 0.65
CA PRO A 657 62.64 14.35 -0.71
C PRO A 657 61.67 13.33 -1.34
N SER A 658 61.64 12.08 -0.88
CA SER A 658 60.72 11.07 -1.41
C SER A 658 60.39 9.96 -0.41
N THR A 659 59.22 9.33 -0.58
CA THR A 659 58.79 8.16 0.22
C THR A 659 59.58 6.90 -0.08
N LEU A 660 60.29 6.84 -1.22
CA LEU A 660 61.05 5.68 -1.68
C LEU A 660 62.37 5.51 -0.93
N GLU A 661 63.04 6.62 -0.67
CA GLU A 661 64.34 6.65 -0.01
C GLU A 661 64.20 6.81 1.51
N ASN A 662 63.08 7.37 1.97
CA ASN A 662 62.88 7.68 3.37
C ASN A 662 62.53 6.46 4.23
N ARG A 663 63.22 6.33 5.36
CA ARG A 663 63.02 5.27 6.37
C ARG A 663 62.55 5.83 7.72
N LYS A 664 62.23 7.12 7.79
CA LYS A 664 61.77 7.81 8.99
C LYS A 664 60.34 8.27 8.80
N THR A 665 59.57 8.21 9.88
CA THR A 665 58.21 8.74 9.98
C THR A 665 58.22 9.86 11.01
N VAL A 666 57.58 10.99 10.70
CA VAL A 666 57.33 12.06 11.66
C VAL A 666 55.85 12.06 12.03
N VAL A 667 55.59 12.11 13.34
CA VAL A 667 54.25 12.21 13.90
C VAL A 667 54.15 13.51 14.66
N THR A 668 53.13 14.30 14.35
CA THR A 668 52.84 15.57 15.01
C THR A 668 51.43 15.52 15.58
N ALA A 669 51.27 15.83 16.85
CA ALA A 669 49.96 16.08 17.43
C ALA A 669 49.73 17.58 17.57
N ILE A 670 48.66 18.05 16.95
CA ILE A 670 48.23 19.45 16.96
C ILE A 670 47.00 19.54 17.88
N ASP A 671 46.99 20.44 18.87
CA ASP A 671 45.79 20.68 19.67
C ASP A 671 44.74 21.37 18.80
N ALA A 672 43.65 20.67 18.51
CA ALA A 672 42.67 21.10 17.51
C ALA A 672 41.93 22.38 17.91
N ASN A 673 41.91 22.77 19.20
CA ASN A 673 41.25 24.01 19.62
C ASN A 673 42.14 25.24 19.37
N THR A 674 43.46 25.07 19.38
CA THR A 674 44.42 26.19 19.31
C THR A 674 45.22 26.22 18.01
N GLY A 675 45.34 25.09 17.31
CA GLY A 675 46.21 24.95 16.13
C GLY A 675 47.69 24.85 16.49
N LEU A 676 48.05 24.81 17.77
CA LEU A 676 49.44 24.71 18.22
C LEU A 676 49.90 23.25 18.27
N THR A 677 51.15 23.02 17.89
CA THR A 677 51.81 21.71 18.04
C THR A 677 51.95 21.39 19.52
N ALA A 678 51.26 20.34 19.98
CA ALA A 678 51.38 19.85 21.35
C ALA A 678 52.66 19.03 21.54
N TRP A 679 52.99 18.19 20.56
CA TRP A 679 54.25 17.46 20.49
C TRP A 679 54.53 16.99 19.06
N GLN A 680 55.80 16.70 18.78
CA GLN A 680 56.26 16.11 17.54
C GLN A 680 57.33 15.07 17.85
N THR A 681 57.31 13.94 17.15
CA THR A 681 58.30 12.87 17.30
C THR A 681 58.65 12.28 15.95
N THR A 682 59.94 12.17 15.69
CA THR A 682 60.48 11.49 14.50
C THR A 682 60.99 10.11 14.91
N ALA A 683 60.51 9.07 14.23
CA ALA A 683 60.84 7.68 14.52
C ALA A 683 61.49 6.99 13.30
N PRO A 684 62.41 6.04 13.50
CA PRO A 684 63.03 5.24 12.44
C PRO A 684 62.09 4.13 11.95
N VAL A 685 60.87 4.52 11.57
CA VAL A 685 59.81 3.63 11.08
C VAL A 685 59.56 3.97 9.62
N SER A 686 59.41 2.93 8.79
CA SER A 686 59.12 3.12 7.36
C SER A 686 57.76 3.82 7.20
N PRO A 687 57.69 4.91 6.42
CA PRO A 687 56.44 5.65 6.22
C PRO A 687 55.40 4.89 5.38
N ARG A 688 55.76 3.75 4.80
CA ARG A 688 54.83 2.86 4.09
C ARG A 688 54.05 1.93 5.02
N MET A 689 54.43 1.88 6.29
CA MET A 689 53.74 1.03 7.26
C MET A 689 52.36 1.62 7.53
N LYS A 690 51.35 0.76 7.50
CA LYS A 690 50.02 1.18 7.95
C LYS A 690 50.04 1.41 9.45
N VAL A 691 49.37 2.48 9.85
CA VAL A 691 49.32 2.94 11.23
C VAL A 691 47.89 2.94 11.74
N THR A 692 47.73 2.78 13.04
CA THR A 692 46.49 3.07 13.75
C THR A 692 46.75 4.09 14.84
N VAL A 693 45.74 4.90 15.16
CA VAL A 693 45.86 6.01 16.12
C VAL A 693 44.90 5.77 17.27
N THR A 694 45.40 5.74 18.49
CA THR A 694 44.58 5.62 19.70
C THR A 694 43.97 6.96 20.09
N ALA A 695 42.91 6.94 20.92
CA ALA A 695 42.23 8.16 21.37
C ALA A 695 43.14 9.09 22.20
N ASP A 696 44.18 8.57 22.84
CA ASP A 696 45.25 9.34 23.51
C ASP A 696 46.41 9.76 22.59
N ALA A 697 46.18 9.72 21.27
CA ALA A 697 47.09 10.20 20.22
C ALA A 697 48.40 9.40 20.06
N ARG A 698 48.44 8.11 20.42
CA ARG A 698 49.58 7.25 20.10
C ARG A 698 49.40 6.66 18.71
N VAL A 699 50.46 6.73 17.89
CA VAL A 699 50.52 6.13 16.56
C VAL A 699 51.23 4.79 16.66
N ILE A 700 50.56 3.74 16.22
CA ILE A 700 51.02 2.37 16.37
C ILE A 700 51.11 1.71 15.00
N SER A 701 52.23 1.04 14.72
CA SER A 701 52.39 0.18 13.56
C SER A 701 53.05 -1.14 13.93
N LEU A 702 52.80 -2.16 13.13
CA LEU A 702 53.39 -3.49 13.31
C LEU A 702 54.50 -3.72 12.29
N GLY A 703 55.66 -4.14 12.76
CA GLY A 703 56.82 -4.45 11.93
C GLY A 703 57.38 -5.84 12.21
N ARG A 704 58.29 -6.29 11.35
CA ARG A 704 59.11 -7.49 11.59
C ARG A 704 60.40 -7.08 12.28
N GLY A 705 60.62 -7.58 13.49
CA GLY A 705 61.88 -7.49 14.22
C GLY A 705 62.79 -8.69 13.95
N THR A 706 63.91 -8.76 14.66
CA THR A 706 64.90 -9.85 14.53
C THR A 706 64.41 -11.19 15.07
N THR A 707 63.54 -11.18 16.08
CA THR A 707 63.07 -12.37 16.80
C THR A 707 61.56 -12.64 16.66
N GLY A 708 60.82 -11.78 15.95
CA GLY A 708 59.36 -11.87 15.82
C GLY A 708 58.71 -10.55 15.42
N CYS A 709 57.40 -10.41 15.66
CA CYS A 709 56.70 -9.14 15.45
C CYS A 709 57.09 -8.12 16.51
N VAL A 710 57.11 -6.85 16.11
CA VAL A 710 57.31 -5.72 17.00
C VAL A 710 56.22 -4.68 16.78
N ALA A 711 55.74 -4.07 17.86
CA ALA A 711 54.89 -2.88 17.80
C ALA A 711 55.78 -1.63 17.92
N ASN A 712 55.71 -0.77 16.91
CA ASN A 712 56.30 0.55 16.94
C ASN A 712 55.27 1.50 17.55
N VAL A 713 55.61 2.15 18.66
CA VAL A 713 54.72 3.09 19.36
C VAL A 713 55.36 4.47 19.35
N ILE A 714 54.67 5.43 18.73
CA ILE A 714 55.10 6.82 18.64
C ILE A 714 54.06 7.67 19.39
N GLY A 715 54.49 8.49 20.34
CA GLY A 715 53.61 9.36 21.10
C GLY A 715 54.37 10.52 21.77
N SER A 716 53.72 11.22 22.69
CA SER A 716 54.30 12.36 23.42
C SER A 716 55.56 12.02 24.22
N THR A 717 55.71 10.76 24.64
CA THR A 717 56.90 10.27 25.36
C THR A 717 58.04 9.83 24.43
N GLY A 718 57.89 10.03 23.12
CA GLY A 718 58.86 9.63 22.10
C GLY A 718 58.51 8.32 21.39
N PHE A 719 59.53 7.70 20.80
CA PHE A 719 59.42 6.43 20.08
C PHE A 719 59.91 5.28 20.96
N ARG A 720 59.14 4.19 21.01
CA ARG A 720 59.57 2.91 21.58
C ARG A 720 59.15 1.76 20.69
N GLN A 721 59.96 0.72 20.66
CA GLN A 721 59.66 -0.53 19.98
C GLN A 721 59.44 -1.63 21.02
N VAL A 722 58.33 -2.33 20.89
CA VAL A 722 57.88 -3.33 21.86
C VAL A 722 57.83 -4.69 21.18
N PRO A 723 58.64 -5.68 21.62
CA PRO A 723 58.53 -7.05 21.13
C PRO A 723 57.15 -7.62 21.45
N LEU A 724 56.52 -8.25 20.47
CA LEU A 724 55.22 -8.87 20.62
C LEU A 724 55.35 -10.39 20.79
N PRO A 725 54.41 -11.06 21.48
CA PRO A 725 54.40 -12.51 21.61
C PRO A 725 54.30 -13.24 20.27
N THR A 726 54.69 -14.51 20.27
CA THR A 726 54.53 -15.39 19.10
C THR A 726 53.05 -15.62 18.77
N GLY A 727 52.74 -15.88 17.50
CA GLY A 727 51.37 -16.11 17.03
C GLY A 727 50.64 -14.86 16.51
N ILE A 728 51.21 -13.66 16.68
CA ILE A 728 50.71 -12.42 16.09
C ILE A 728 51.19 -12.28 14.64
N SER A 729 50.33 -11.82 13.74
CA SER A 729 50.67 -11.56 12.34
C SER A 729 51.12 -10.11 12.14
N CYS A 730 52.42 -9.91 11.88
CA CYS A 730 52.94 -8.56 11.58
C CYS A 730 52.57 -8.06 10.17
N GLY A 731 52.00 -8.93 9.33
CA GLY A 731 51.56 -8.57 7.98
C GLY A 731 50.13 -8.05 7.92
N ARG A 732 49.38 -8.14 9.02
CA ARG A 732 48.02 -7.60 9.13
C ARG A 732 48.03 -6.30 9.92
N ASP A 733 47.10 -5.42 9.59
CA ASP A 733 47.07 -4.07 10.13
C ASP A 733 46.53 -4.06 11.57
N PRO A 734 47.18 -3.33 12.49
CA PRO A 734 46.61 -3.10 13.81
C PRO A 734 45.38 -2.19 13.72
N ARG A 735 44.47 -2.33 14.68
CA ARG A 735 43.26 -1.51 14.79
C ARG A 735 43.11 -0.96 16.20
N ALA A 736 43.06 0.35 16.35
CA ALA A 736 42.73 1.01 17.59
C ALA A 736 41.21 1.18 17.72
N ILE A 737 40.67 0.77 18.87
CA ILE A 737 39.30 1.03 19.30
C ILE A 737 39.38 1.84 20.59
N GLY A 738 39.25 3.16 20.48
CA GLY A 738 39.59 4.06 21.57
C GLY A 738 41.07 3.93 21.93
N ASN A 739 41.36 3.45 23.14
CA ASN A 739 42.73 3.17 23.60
C ASN A 739 43.07 1.67 23.64
N LEU A 740 42.16 0.80 23.22
CA LEU A 740 42.41 -0.63 23.06
C LEU A 740 43.03 -0.88 21.69
N VAL A 741 44.13 -1.62 21.64
CA VAL A 741 44.85 -1.93 20.41
C VAL A 741 44.65 -3.39 20.07
N LEU A 742 44.05 -3.65 18.93
CA LEU A 742 43.81 -4.98 18.40
C LEU A 742 44.82 -5.31 17.30
N THR A 743 45.16 -6.59 17.23
CA THR A 743 45.95 -7.19 16.17
C THR A 743 45.39 -8.56 15.81
N SER A 744 45.87 -9.14 14.72
CA SER A 744 45.36 -10.38 14.15
C SER A 744 46.37 -11.49 14.34
N GLY A 745 45.93 -12.63 14.86
CA GLY A 745 46.68 -13.88 14.82
C GLY A 745 46.28 -14.74 13.62
N THR A 746 46.62 -16.04 13.66
CA THR A 746 46.05 -17.03 12.74
C THR A 746 44.60 -17.27 13.15
N ASP A 747 43.65 -16.76 12.36
CA ASP A 747 42.20 -16.87 12.59
C ASP A 747 41.77 -16.40 13.99
N THR A 748 42.41 -15.38 14.56
CA THR A 748 42.06 -14.86 15.89
C THR A 748 42.24 -13.34 15.93
N VAL A 749 41.43 -12.69 16.76
CA VAL A 749 41.62 -11.28 17.13
C VAL A 749 42.27 -11.25 18.51
N ILE A 750 43.33 -10.47 18.63
CA ILE A 750 44.18 -10.41 19.82
C ILE A 750 44.16 -8.96 20.31
N ALA A 751 43.80 -8.75 21.58
CA ALA A 751 43.94 -7.45 22.22
C ALA A 751 45.28 -7.35 22.93
N LEU A 752 46.06 -6.34 22.58
CA LEU A 752 47.32 -6.05 23.26
C LEU A 752 47.05 -5.40 24.62
N ARG A 753 47.78 -5.80 25.64
CA ARG A 753 47.72 -5.14 26.95
C ARG A 753 48.47 -3.83 26.92
#